data_AF-A0A1E2UHB7-F1
#
_entry.id   AF-A0A1E2UHB7-F1
#
_cell.length_a   1.000
_cell.length_b   1.000
_cell.length_c   1.000
_cell.angle_alpha   90.00
_cell.angle_beta   90.00
_cell.angle_gamma   90.00
#
_symmetry.space_group_name_H-M   'P 1'
#
loop_
_entity.id
_entity.type
_entity.pdbx_description
1 polymer ?
#
loop_
_entity_poly.entity_id
_entity_poly.type
_entity_poly.pdbx_seq_one_letter_code
_entity_poly.pdbx_strand_id
1 'polypeptide(L)'
;MKPPKIGHLSIGFGVTLLISLGIVGYLSFTGDQMARRHAPQIDAAMEIKHNATMAHLWFEEIISGDRNELIEDVWHYLDESDWYARALLEGGSNQEGTFVPLQSKSMRQQIESVRKALDQFRRIAEERYGNYAASLPGSGIDQKFDQVFAGFIDQADQVKSLLQASINAEMKRFEQITVILVVMLLTTGIIVAVSLFRLEGQRTYYLLTIEQRNKEIESQNNRLDYLAHFDSLCGLPNRTLFIDRLETAITHAKRKLNCVAMLFIDLDRFKSVNDRLGHDNGDKLLTFVAKRIQQSLREDDSVARLGGDEFTVILADLDDRDQATAAAQSVAENITHELAKSYNINGHQVELSASIGIAIYPYDAQEADELVINADHAMYEAKKNTRDSFLFYSDEINKRVKRTLQVEHDLRTAIREQQFTVYFQPQWDLHNDTICGFEALVRWQHPTEGLMLPGEFIQIAEYSGQIAEIDLMVLKMACQQQQQWLKQGLKPGKMAVNISAMLFSQSDIAKIVSSNITEFCLSGHELELELTESAMLHDINHTKEVFKQLGHIGIPLAIDDFGTGYSSMAYLHNLPAKVIKIDRTFIRDIERNKTGQAIVQSMLELAENMGMEAIAEGIETNQEHGFVRSTKCRIGQGYLLGRPMTAEQAHSLLISQQDENVTLMPPREQ
;
A
#
# COMPACT_ATOMS: atom_id res chain seq x y z
N MET A 1 -9.14 1.94 -28.53
CA MET A 1 -10.59 2.04 -28.83
C MET A 1 -10.78 2.95 -30.04
N LYS A 2 -11.35 2.46 -31.15
CA LYS A 2 -11.70 3.32 -32.30
C LYS A 2 -12.78 4.32 -31.84
N PRO A 3 -12.68 5.62 -32.17
CA PRO A 3 -13.72 6.57 -31.82
C PRO A 3 -15.05 6.14 -32.46
N PRO A 4 -16.19 6.25 -31.75
CA PRO A 4 -17.49 5.98 -32.35
C PRO A 4 -17.68 6.93 -33.53
N LYS A 5 -18.01 6.36 -34.70
CA LYS A 5 -18.22 7.11 -35.93
C LYS A 5 -19.30 8.17 -35.70
N ILE A 6 -18.91 9.44 -35.79
CA ILE A 6 -19.75 10.65 -35.75
C ILE A 6 -20.83 10.66 -36.86
N GLY A 7 -20.79 9.69 -37.79
CA GLY A 7 -21.68 9.63 -38.96
C GLY A 7 -23.16 9.41 -38.67
N HIS A 8 -23.57 8.90 -37.52
CA HIS A 8 -25.01 8.65 -37.28
C HIS A 8 -25.79 9.94 -36.92
N LEU A 9 -25.13 10.94 -36.32
CA LEU A 9 -25.78 12.20 -35.95
C LEU A 9 -25.99 13.13 -37.16
N SER A 10 -25.04 13.14 -38.10
CA SER A 10 -25.12 13.99 -39.30
C SER A 10 -26.19 13.51 -40.28
N ILE A 11 -26.43 12.20 -40.36
CA ILE A 11 -27.45 11.61 -41.25
C ILE A 11 -28.86 11.99 -40.78
N GLY A 12 -29.15 11.93 -39.47
CA GLY A 12 -30.47 12.27 -38.93
C GLY A 12 -30.84 13.74 -39.12
N PHE A 13 -29.86 14.64 -38.94
CA PHE A 13 -30.05 16.07 -39.16
C PHE A 13 -30.27 16.39 -40.64
N GLY A 14 -29.49 15.77 -41.54
CA GLY A 14 -29.62 15.95 -42.98
C GLY A 14 -30.97 15.48 -43.52
N VAL A 15 -31.47 14.32 -43.05
CA VAL A 15 -32.78 13.79 -43.45
C VAL A 15 -33.93 14.69 -42.99
N THR A 16 -33.88 15.17 -41.74
CA THR A 16 -34.93 16.05 -41.19
C THR A 16 -34.96 17.40 -41.94
N LEU A 17 -33.78 17.95 -42.26
CA LEU A 17 -33.66 19.17 -43.05
C LEU A 17 -34.23 19.00 -44.46
N LEU A 18 -33.90 17.91 -45.16
CA LEU A 18 -34.43 17.61 -46.50
C LEU A 18 -35.95 17.48 -46.50
N ILE A 19 -36.53 16.80 -45.50
CA ILE A 19 -37.98 16.65 -45.36
C ILE A 19 -38.62 18.03 -45.12
N SER A 20 -38.03 18.86 -44.25
CA SER A 20 -38.55 20.20 -43.96
C SER A 20 -38.57 21.11 -45.20
N LEU A 21 -37.48 21.11 -45.98
CA LEU A 21 -37.39 21.84 -47.25
C LEU A 21 -38.40 21.32 -48.28
N GLY A 22 -38.62 20.01 -48.33
CA GLY A 22 -39.65 19.41 -49.20
C GLY A 22 -41.06 19.86 -48.85
N ILE A 23 -41.41 19.90 -47.56
CA ILE A 23 -42.72 20.35 -47.08
C ILE A 23 -42.94 21.83 -47.40
N VAL A 24 -41.95 22.69 -47.12
CA VAL A 24 -42.02 24.13 -47.41
C VAL A 24 -42.16 24.38 -48.92
N GLY A 25 -41.38 23.66 -49.74
CA GLY A 25 -41.47 23.73 -51.20
C GLY A 25 -42.83 23.32 -51.73
N TYR A 26 -43.40 22.22 -51.21
CA TYR A 26 -44.73 21.75 -51.60
C TYR A 26 -45.84 22.75 -51.27
N LEU A 27 -45.82 23.32 -50.05
CA LEU A 27 -46.82 24.31 -49.62
C LEU A 27 -46.75 25.60 -50.46
N SER A 28 -45.53 26.11 -50.70
CA SER A 28 -45.32 27.31 -51.50
C SER A 28 -45.76 27.12 -52.95
N PHE A 29 -45.41 25.97 -53.56
CA PHE A 29 -45.80 25.65 -54.93
C PHE A 29 -47.31 25.50 -55.09
N THR A 30 -47.95 24.75 -54.18
CA THR A 30 -49.39 24.49 -54.24
C THR A 30 -50.20 25.78 -53.98
N GLY A 31 -49.74 26.64 -53.07
CA GLY A 31 -50.35 27.94 -52.80
C GLY A 31 -50.27 28.89 -54.02
N ASP A 32 -49.11 29.02 -54.66
CA ASP A 32 -48.94 29.85 -55.86
C ASP A 32 -49.79 29.34 -57.03
N GLN A 33 -49.83 28.03 -57.27
CA GLN A 33 -50.69 27.45 -58.32
C GLN A 33 -52.17 27.74 -58.09
N MET A 34 -52.64 27.62 -56.85
CA MET A 34 -54.03 27.86 -56.51
C MET A 34 -54.42 29.34 -56.72
N ALA A 35 -53.55 30.27 -56.31
CA ALA A 35 -53.76 31.71 -56.51
C ALA A 35 -53.82 32.09 -57.99
N ARG A 36 -52.87 31.62 -58.80
CA ARG A 36 -52.82 31.89 -60.25
C ARG A 36 -54.00 31.32 -61.01
N ARG A 37 -54.57 30.20 -60.55
CA ARG A 37 -55.71 29.55 -61.20
C ARG A 37 -57.03 30.26 -60.94
N HIS A 38 -57.26 30.71 -59.71
CA HIS A 38 -58.58 31.18 -59.28
C HIS A 38 -58.77 32.70 -59.36
N ALA A 39 -57.71 33.51 -59.22
CA ALA A 39 -57.84 34.97 -59.31
C ALA A 39 -58.42 35.43 -60.66
N PRO A 40 -57.90 35.01 -61.83
CA PRO A 40 -58.48 35.39 -63.12
C PRO A 40 -59.90 34.86 -63.32
N GLN A 41 -60.25 33.71 -62.72
CA GLN A 41 -61.60 33.14 -62.85
C GLN A 41 -62.65 33.97 -62.10
N ILE A 42 -62.27 34.53 -60.94
CA ILE A 42 -63.13 35.43 -60.18
C ILE A 42 -63.33 36.73 -60.97
N ASP A 43 -62.24 37.30 -61.50
CA ASP A 43 -62.28 38.55 -62.27
C ASP A 43 -63.17 38.39 -63.51
N ALA A 44 -62.98 37.34 -64.31
CA ALA A 44 -63.85 37.05 -65.45
C ALA A 44 -65.33 36.88 -65.06
N ALA A 45 -65.63 36.21 -63.94
CA ALA A 45 -67.00 36.06 -63.49
C ALA A 45 -67.65 37.39 -63.07
N MET A 46 -66.86 38.34 -62.54
CA MET A 46 -67.33 39.69 -62.24
C MET A 46 -67.52 40.51 -63.51
N GLU A 47 -66.59 40.42 -64.46
CA GLU A 47 -66.63 41.16 -65.72
C GLU A 47 -67.79 40.76 -66.63
N ILE A 48 -68.16 39.48 -66.66
CA ILE A 48 -69.37 39.01 -67.37
C ILE A 48 -70.61 39.79 -66.88
N LYS A 49 -70.78 39.88 -65.56
CA LYS A 49 -71.93 40.58 -64.98
C LYS A 49 -71.81 42.10 -65.18
N HIS A 50 -70.62 42.67 -64.98
CA HIS A 50 -70.37 44.09 -65.08
C HIS A 50 -70.66 44.62 -66.48
N ASN A 51 -70.04 44.02 -67.50
CA ASN A 51 -70.17 44.47 -68.88
C ASN A 51 -71.62 44.33 -69.39
N ALA A 52 -72.30 43.23 -69.08
CA ALA A 52 -73.72 43.10 -69.43
C ALA A 52 -74.63 44.11 -68.70
N THR A 53 -74.29 44.51 -67.47
CA THR A 53 -75.03 45.56 -66.74
C THR A 53 -74.80 46.94 -67.35
N MET A 54 -73.56 47.25 -67.73
CA MET A 54 -73.23 48.49 -68.46
C MET A 54 -73.98 48.54 -69.79
N ALA A 55 -73.98 47.45 -70.56
CA ALA A 55 -74.76 47.33 -71.78
C ALA A 55 -76.25 47.61 -71.55
N HIS A 56 -76.85 47.06 -70.49
CA HIS A 56 -78.25 47.32 -70.16
C HIS A 56 -78.53 48.78 -69.81
N LEU A 57 -77.70 49.39 -68.95
CA LEU A 57 -77.85 50.79 -68.53
C LEU A 57 -77.73 51.74 -69.73
N TRP A 58 -76.69 51.57 -70.54
CA TRP A 58 -76.43 52.38 -71.72
C TRP A 58 -77.52 52.21 -72.78
N PHE A 59 -78.04 50.98 -72.92
CA PHE A 59 -79.20 50.74 -73.78
C PHE A 59 -80.45 51.50 -73.31
N GLU A 60 -80.74 51.52 -72.01
CA GLU A 60 -81.86 52.30 -71.46
C GLU A 60 -81.66 53.81 -71.63
N GLU A 61 -80.44 54.33 -71.44
CA GLU A 61 -80.13 55.75 -71.68
C GLU A 61 -80.36 56.15 -73.14
N ILE A 62 -79.91 55.33 -74.10
CA ILE A 62 -80.14 55.53 -75.53
C ILE A 62 -81.64 55.56 -75.87
N ILE A 63 -82.44 54.64 -75.30
CA ILE A 63 -83.89 54.61 -75.54
C ILE A 63 -84.62 55.78 -74.87
N SER A 64 -84.11 56.29 -73.75
CA SER A 64 -84.67 57.45 -73.04
C SER A 64 -84.45 58.79 -73.74
N GLY A 65 -83.58 58.84 -74.75
CA GLY A 65 -83.36 60.00 -75.62
C GLY A 65 -82.21 60.92 -75.21
N ASP A 66 -81.33 60.49 -74.30
CA ASP A 66 -80.09 61.20 -73.99
C ASP A 66 -79.04 60.94 -75.09
N ARG A 67 -78.47 62.00 -75.68
CA ARG A 67 -77.84 61.96 -77.01
C ARG A 67 -76.32 61.79 -77.02
N ASN A 68 -75.72 61.33 -75.92
CA ASN A 68 -74.26 61.24 -75.81
C ASN A 68 -73.66 59.83 -75.99
N GLU A 69 -74.45 58.77 -76.08
CA GLU A 69 -73.93 57.39 -76.22
C GLU A 69 -74.29 56.74 -77.57
N LEU A 70 -73.38 55.92 -78.10
CA LEU A 70 -73.56 55.20 -79.36
C LEU A 70 -74.03 53.77 -79.08
N ILE A 71 -74.98 53.27 -79.88
CA ILE A 71 -75.44 51.87 -79.77
C ILE A 71 -74.31 50.85 -79.99
N GLU A 72 -73.26 51.25 -80.72
CA GLU A 72 -72.05 50.45 -80.93
C GLU A 72 -71.36 50.11 -79.60
N ASP A 73 -71.41 51.01 -78.63
CA ASP A 73 -70.81 50.79 -77.31
C ASP A 73 -71.55 49.70 -76.53
N VAL A 74 -72.89 49.69 -76.57
CA VAL A 74 -73.70 48.62 -75.96
C VAL A 74 -73.31 47.24 -76.51
N TRP A 75 -73.12 47.13 -77.83
CA TRP A 75 -72.69 45.89 -78.45
C TRP A 75 -71.28 45.49 -78.04
N HIS A 76 -70.37 46.47 -77.91
CA HIS A 76 -69.03 46.24 -77.41
C HIS A 76 -69.03 45.64 -76.00
N TYR A 77 -69.84 46.17 -75.07
CA TYR A 77 -69.96 45.59 -73.73
C TYR A 77 -70.55 44.18 -73.72
N LEU A 78 -71.50 43.88 -74.60
CA LEU A 78 -72.03 42.51 -74.73
C LEU A 78 -71.02 41.55 -75.33
N ASP A 79 -70.20 42.00 -76.28
CA ASP A 79 -69.11 41.22 -76.86
C ASP A 79 -68.00 40.96 -75.84
N GLU A 80 -67.64 41.94 -75.01
CA GLU A 80 -66.71 41.78 -73.88
C GLU A 80 -67.26 40.79 -72.85
N SER A 81 -68.55 40.90 -72.48
CA SER A 81 -69.20 39.93 -71.60
C SER A 81 -69.18 38.50 -72.16
N ASP A 82 -69.39 38.30 -73.46
CA ASP A 82 -69.28 36.96 -74.08
C ASP A 82 -67.83 36.49 -74.15
N TRP A 83 -66.88 37.42 -74.36
CA TRP A 83 -65.45 37.12 -74.36
C TRP A 83 -65.00 36.54 -73.02
N TYR A 84 -65.35 37.16 -71.89
CA TYR A 84 -65.03 36.63 -70.55
C TYR A 84 -65.70 35.28 -70.30
N ALA A 85 -66.94 35.09 -70.77
CA ALA A 85 -67.62 33.79 -70.67
C ALA A 85 -66.93 32.70 -71.51
N ARG A 86 -66.44 33.02 -72.71
CA ARG A 86 -65.62 32.12 -73.53
C ARG A 86 -64.27 31.84 -72.88
N ALA A 87 -63.62 32.84 -72.31
CA ALA A 87 -62.34 32.69 -71.64
C ALA A 87 -62.42 31.69 -70.46
N LEU A 88 -63.55 31.65 -69.74
CA LEU A 88 -63.81 30.64 -68.70
C LEU A 88 -64.01 29.21 -69.24
N LEU A 89 -64.46 29.04 -70.48
CA LEU A 89 -64.67 27.74 -71.11
C LEU A 89 -63.42 27.23 -71.85
N GLU A 90 -62.81 28.08 -72.65
CA GLU A 90 -61.79 27.71 -73.64
C GLU A 90 -60.39 28.22 -73.26
N GLY A 91 -60.32 29.11 -72.27
CA GLY A 91 -59.10 29.83 -71.92
C GLY A 91 -58.91 31.06 -72.80
N GLY A 92 -57.94 31.89 -72.46
CA GLY A 92 -57.64 33.12 -73.19
C GLY A 92 -56.66 34.02 -72.46
N SER A 93 -56.26 35.12 -73.08
CA SER A 93 -55.42 36.14 -72.45
C SER A 93 -55.84 37.53 -72.88
N ASN A 94 -55.95 38.44 -71.93
CA ASN A 94 -56.12 39.89 -72.15
C ASN A 94 -55.09 40.66 -71.32
N GLN A 95 -55.27 41.98 -71.20
CA GLN A 95 -54.40 42.85 -70.40
C GLN A 95 -54.50 42.57 -68.89
N GLU A 96 -55.57 41.91 -68.43
CA GLU A 96 -55.83 41.61 -67.02
C GLU A 96 -55.23 40.27 -66.58
N GLY A 97 -55.02 39.32 -67.51
CA GLY A 97 -54.33 38.08 -67.20
C GLY A 97 -54.52 36.95 -68.20
N THR A 98 -54.04 35.76 -67.81
CA THR A 98 -54.26 34.50 -68.56
C THR A 98 -55.32 33.67 -67.85
N PHE A 99 -56.39 33.33 -68.56
CA PHE A 99 -57.51 32.56 -68.05
C PHE A 99 -57.33 31.08 -68.37
N VAL A 100 -57.36 30.26 -67.33
CA VAL A 100 -57.30 28.80 -67.46
C VAL A 100 -58.73 28.25 -67.53
N PRO A 101 -59.04 27.37 -68.52
CA PRO A 101 -60.36 26.77 -68.65
C PRO A 101 -60.88 26.15 -67.35
N LEU A 102 -62.15 26.40 -67.04
CA LEU A 102 -62.85 25.74 -65.95
C LEU A 102 -62.88 24.23 -66.20
N GLN A 103 -62.40 23.46 -65.21
CA GLN A 103 -62.31 22.00 -65.29
C GLN A 103 -63.61 21.31 -64.85
N SER A 104 -64.40 21.98 -64.01
CA SER A 104 -65.66 21.43 -63.51
C SER A 104 -66.70 21.39 -64.62
N LYS A 105 -67.17 20.17 -64.95
CA LYS A 105 -68.22 19.95 -65.95
C LYS A 105 -69.50 20.73 -65.62
N SER A 106 -69.89 20.82 -64.35
CA SER A 106 -71.08 21.57 -63.94
C SER A 106 -70.91 23.08 -64.10
N MET A 107 -69.72 23.64 -63.80
CA MET A 107 -69.47 25.07 -64.01
C MET A 107 -69.43 25.42 -65.49
N ARG A 108 -68.83 24.57 -66.34
CA ARG A 108 -68.82 24.77 -67.79
C ARG A 108 -70.25 24.84 -68.35
N GLN A 109 -71.13 23.94 -67.91
CA GLN A 109 -72.54 23.97 -68.28
C GLN A 109 -73.25 25.26 -67.82
N GLN A 110 -72.91 25.77 -66.64
CA GLN A 110 -73.46 27.04 -66.14
C GLN A 110 -72.98 28.24 -66.99
N ILE A 111 -71.71 28.29 -67.36
CA ILE A 111 -71.19 29.34 -68.25
C ILE A 111 -71.85 29.26 -69.64
N GLU A 112 -72.05 28.06 -70.18
CA GLU A 112 -72.79 27.87 -71.44
C GLU A 112 -74.25 28.36 -71.32
N SER A 113 -74.88 28.21 -70.16
CA SER A 113 -76.20 28.80 -69.89
C SER A 113 -76.16 30.32 -69.90
N VAL A 114 -75.18 30.92 -69.21
CA VAL A 114 -74.98 32.38 -69.17
C VAL A 114 -74.78 32.94 -70.58
N ARG A 115 -73.99 32.28 -71.43
CA ARG A 115 -73.81 32.68 -72.83
C ARG A 115 -75.12 32.65 -73.61
N LYS A 116 -75.92 31.59 -73.45
CA LYS A 116 -77.26 31.52 -74.08
C LYS A 116 -78.19 32.63 -73.60
N ALA A 117 -78.13 32.97 -72.32
CA ALA A 117 -78.90 34.08 -71.75
C ALA A 117 -78.44 35.44 -72.30
N LEU A 118 -77.13 35.63 -72.46
CA LEU A 118 -76.52 36.81 -73.06
C LEU A 118 -76.92 36.96 -74.54
N ASP A 119 -76.88 35.87 -75.32
CA ASP A 119 -77.35 35.84 -76.72
C ASP A 119 -78.85 36.14 -76.83
N GLN A 120 -79.64 35.71 -75.85
CA GLN A 120 -81.06 36.03 -75.78
C GLN A 120 -81.28 37.51 -75.44
N PHE A 121 -80.50 38.04 -74.50
CA PHE A 121 -80.51 39.46 -74.13
C PHE A 121 -80.17 40.35 -75.32
N ARG A 122 -79.07 40.06 -76.03
CA ARG A 122 -78.66 40.76 -77.25
C ARG A 122 -79.75 40.77 -78.33
N ARG A 123 -80.35 39.62 -78.62
CA ARG A 123 -81.40 39.53 -79.65
C ARG A 123 -82.63 40.39 -79.32
N ILE A 124 -83.03 40.44 -78.06
CA ILE A 124 -84.15 41.28 -77.63
C ILE A 124 -83.75 42.76 -77.65
N ALA A 125 -82.51 43.09 -77.29
CA ALA A 125 -81.97 44.44 -77.43
C ALA A 125 -82.00 44.92 -78.89
N GLU A 126 -81.53 44.09 -79.83
CA GLU A 126 -81.55 44.37 -81.28
C GLU A 126 -82.98 44.54 -81.82
N GLU A 127 -83.90 43.65 -81.42
CA GLU A 127 -85.33 43.73 -81.77
C GLU A 127 -85.98 45.02 -81.23
N ARG A 128 -85.64 45.39 -79.99
CA ARG A 128 -86.14 46.60 -79.32
C ARG A 128 -85.61 47.87 -80.00
N TYR A 129 -84.32 47.91 -80.34
CA TYR A 129 -83.68 49.04 -81.03
C TYR A 129 -84.19 49.24 -82.47
N GLY A 130 -84.34 48.15 -83.23
CA GLY A 130 -84.86 48.19 -84.60
C GLY A 130 -86.30 48.71 -84.72
N ASN A 131 -87.08 48.60 -83.65
CA ASN A 131 -88.48 49.05 -83.56
C ASN A 131 -88.68 50.26 -82.63
N TYR A 132 -87.74 51.22 -82.63
CA TYR A 132 -87.70 52.37 -81.71
C TYR A 132 -89.05 53.09 -81.51
N ALA A 133 -89.83 53.29 -82.59
CA ALA A 133 -91.11 54.01 -82.52
C ALA A 133 -92.25 53.26 -81.78
N ALA A 134 -92.12 51.93 -81.58
CA ALA A 134 -93.12 51.07 -80.92
C ALA A 134 -92.63 50.53 -79.54
N SER A 135 -91.41 50.87 -79.14
CA SER A 135 -90.68 50.31 -77.99
C SER A 135 -90.54 51.30 -76.83
N LEU A 136 -91.58 52.09 -76.54
CA LEU A 136 -91.59 53.04 -75.42
C LEU A 136 -91.56 52.33 -74.05
N PRO A 137 -91.12 53.03 -72.98
CA PRO A 137 -91.15 52.50 -71.61
C PRO A 137 -92.54 51.98 -71.23
N GLY A 138 -92.61 50.76 -70.68
CA GLY A 138 -93.83 50.05 -70.33
C GLY A 138 -94.45 49.19 -71.45
N SER A 139 -93.83 49.11 -72.62
CA SER A 139 -94.28 48.22 -73.71
C SER A 139 -94.02 46.74 -73.41
N GLY A 140 -94.69 45.82 -74.13
CA GLY A 140 -94.48 44.38 -73.95
C GLY A 140 -93.05 43.91 -74.29
N ILE A 141 -92.33 44.64 -75.16
CA ILE A 141 -90.92 44.38 -75.49
C ILE A 141 -90.00 44.89 -74.37
N ASP A 142 -90.33 46.04 -73.77
CA ASP A 142 -89.62 46.61 -72.63
C ASP A 142 -89.64 45.68 -71.40
N GLN A 143 -90.84 45.21 -71.01
CA GLN A 143 -90.98 44.23 -69.92
C GLN A 143 -90.21 42.92 -70.21
N LYS A 144 -90.17 42.48 -71.47
CA LYS A 144 -89.46 41.26 -71.89
C LYS A 144 -87.93 41.47 -71.87
N PHE A 145 -87.45 42.67 -72.19
CA PHE A 145 -86.03 43.05 -72.10
C PHE A 145 -85.55 43.01 -70.65
N ASP A 146 -86.26 43.68 -69.74
CA ASP A 146 -85.96 43.67 -68.30
C ASP A 146 -86.02 42.25 -67.71
N GLN A 147 -87.03 41.46 -68.11
CA GLN A 147 -87.16 40.09 -67.62
C GLN A 147 -86.00 39.20 -68.07
N VAL A 148 -85.52 39.36 -69.31
CA VAL A 148 -84.38 38.59 -69.82
C VAL A 148 -83.06 39.06 -69.22
N PHE A 149 -82.89 40.37 -69.01
CA PHE A 149 -81.75 40.90 -68.29
C PHE A 149 -81.69 40.40 -66.85
N ALA A 150 -82.81 40.45 -66.11
CA ALA A 150 -82.91 39.90 -64.76
C ALA A 150 -82.59 38.39 -64.72
N GLY A 151 -83.07 37.63 -65.71
CA GLY A 151 -82.75 36.21 -65.85
C GLY A 151 -81.27 35.93 -66.14
N PHE A 152 -80.61 36.79 -66.92
CA PHE A 152 -79.16 36.73 -67.13
C PHE A 152 -78.39 37.01 -65.84
N ILE A 153 -78.77 38.07 -65.09
CA ILE A 153 -78.12 38.45 -63.83
C ILE A 153 -78.17 37.30 -62.81
N ASP A 154 -79.31 36.62 -62.68
CA ASP A 154 -79.44 35.45 -61.80
C ASP A 154 -78.46 34.32 -62.21
N GLN A 155 -78.35 34.03 -63.51
CA GLN A 155 -77.41 33.01 -64.00
C GLN A 155 -75.94 33.41 -63.78
N ALA A 156 -75.59 34.69 -63.96
CA ALA A 156 -74.25 35.22 -63.70
C ALA A 156 -73.90 35.17 -62.20
N ASP A 157 -74.85 35.48 -61.31
CA ASP A 157 -74.65 35.37 -59.86
C ASP A 157 -74.50 33.90 -59.40
N GLN A 158 -75.22 32.97 -60.05
CA GLN A 158 -75.03 31.54 -59.82
C GLN A 158 -73.61 31.09 -60.16
N VAL A 159 -73.02 31.55 -61.26
CA VAL A 159 -71.61 31.27 -61.62
C VAL A 159 -70.67 31.74 -60.52
N LYS A 160 -70.81 32.99 -60.08
CA LYS A 160 -69.97 33.57 -59.01
C LYS A 160 -70.06 32.75 -57.72
N SER A 161 -71.27 32.38 -57.30
CA SER A 161 -71.49 31.59 -56.07
C SER A 161 -70.88 30.18 -56.14
N LEU A 162 -71.00 29.50 -57.29
CA LEU A 162 -70.42 28.17 -57.52
C LEU A 162 -68.90 28.21 -57.56
N LEU A 163 -68.32 29.24 -58.20
CA LEU A 163 -66.88 29.45 -58.23
C LEU A 163 -66.34 29.67 -56.81
N GLN A 164 -66.99 30.53 -56.03
CA GLN A 164 -66.62 30.81 -54.65
C GLN A 164 -66.74 29.58 -53.75
N ALA A 165 -67.77 28.75 -53.91
CA ALA A 165 -67.92 27.50 -53.18
C ALA A 165 -66.80 26.48 -53.51
N SER A 166 -66.40 26.37 -54.78
CA SER A 166 -65.30 25.49 -55.21
C SER A 166 -63.96 25.92 -54.62
N ILE A 167 -63.67 27.23 -54.65
CA ILE A 167 -62.44 27.80 -54.11
C ILE A 167 -62.37 27.55 -52.60
N ASN A 168 -63.47 27.81 -51.88
CA ASN A 168 -63.54 27.55 -50.43
C ASN A 168 -63.30 26.08 -50.10
N ALA A 169 -63.81 25.15 -50.92
CA ALA A 169 -63.61 23.72 -50.72
C ALA A 169 -62.15 23.28 -50.95
N GLU A 170 -61.47 23.82 -51.98
CA GLU A 170 -60.05 23.58 -52.21
C GLU A 170 -59.18 24.21 -51.11
N MET A 171 -59.50 25.45 -50.68
CA MET A 171 -58.77 26.17 -49.62
C MET A 171 -58.82 25.39 -48.30
N LYS A 172 -59.99 24.87 -47.94
CA LYS A 172 -60.16 24.07 -46.72
C LYS A 172 -59.34 22.77 -46.75
N ARG A 173 -59.20 22.11 -47.92
CA ARG A 173 -58.32 20.94 -48.06
C ARG A 173 -56.86 21.32 -47.92
N PHE A 174 -56.44 22.44 -48.51
CA PHE A 174 -55.09 22.96 -48.39
C PHE A 174 -54.74 23.28 -46.93
N GLU A 175 -55.63 23.95 -46.18
CA GLU A 175 -55.46 24.22 -44.75
C GLU A 175 -55.30 22.93 -43.94
N GLN A 176 -56.15 21.92 -44.18
CA GLN A 176 -56.06 20.62 -43.49
C GLN A 176 -54.72 19.92 -43.73
N ILE A 177 -54.27 19.87 -44.99
CA ILE A 177 -52.98 19.27 -45.36
C ILE A 177 -51.83 20.06 -44.70
N THR A 178 -51.91 21.39 -44.71
CA THR A 178 -50.90 22.26 -44.08
C THR A 178 -50.77 21.97 -42.58
N VAL A 179 -51.89 21.90 -41.85
CA VAL A 179 -51.88 21.60 -40.42
C VAL A 179 -51.26 20.22 -40.15
N ILE A 180 -51.62 19.19 -40.93
CA ILE A 180 -51.07 17.84 -40.77
C ILE A 180 -49.54 17.84 -40.98
N LEU A 181 -49.06 18.50 -42.04
CA LEU A 181 -47.62 18.58 -42.34
C LEU A 181 -46.83 19.32 -41.25
N VAL A 182 -47.38 20.42 -40.71
CA VAL A 182 -46.76 21.17 -39.61
C VAL A 182 -46.69 20.33 -38.34
N VAL A 183 -47.76 19.62 -37.97
CA VAL A 183 -47.77 18.73 -36.80
C VAL A 183 -46.76 17.59 -36.96
N MET A 184 -46.68 16.99 -38.15
CA MET A 184 -45.69 15.94 -38.44
C MET A 184 -44.25 16.45 -38.33
N LEU A 185 -43.99 17.68 -38.78
CA LEU A 185 -42.67 18.31 -38.67
C LEU A 185 -42.27 18.58 -37.21
N LEU A 186 -43.19 19.14 -36.42
CA LEU A 186 -42.95 19.44 -35.01
C LEU A 186 -42.71 18.17 -34.18
N THR A 187 -43.52 17.14 -34.38
CA THR A 187 -43.37 15.86 -33.66
C THR A 187 -42.03 15.18 -33.98
N THR A 188 -41.62 15.17 -35.25
CA THR A 188 -40.32 14.63 -35.67
C THR A 188 -39.17 15.42 -35.04
N GLY A 189 -39.25 16.75 -35.04
CA GLY A 189 -38.25 17.62 -34.40
C GLY A 189 -38.08 17.34 -32.90
N ILE A 190 -39.19 17.15 -32.17
CA ILE A 190 -39.16 16.82 -30.73
C ILE A 190 -38.50 15.45 -30.50
N ILE A 191 -38.84 14.43 -31.30
CA ILE A 191 -38.26 13.08 -31.16
C ILE A 191 -36.74 13.11 -31.37
N VAL A 192 -36.26 13.84 -32.39
CA VAL A 192 -34.83 14.00 -32.65
C VAL A 192 -34.16 14.74 -31.50
N ALA A 193 -34.73 15.85 -31.02
CA ALA A 193 -34.17 16.63 -29.92
C ALA A 193 -34.05 15.81 -28.63
N VAL A 194 -35.09 15.06 -28.25
CA VAL A 194 -35.05 14.18 -27.07
C VAL A 194 -34.01 13.07 -27.22
N SER A 195 -33.88 12.50 -28.42
CA SER A 195 -32.89 11.46 -28.71
C SER A 195 -31.46 11.99 -28.59
N LEU A 196 -31.19 13.19 -29.11
CA LEU A 196 -29.89 13.85 -29.00
C LEU A 196 -29.55 14.16 -27.53
N PHE A 197 -30.50 14.72 -26.78
CA PHE A 197 -30.31 15.04 -25.38
C PHE A 197 -30.00 13.79 -24.54
N ARG A 198 -30.68 12.67 -24.79
CA ARG A 198 -30.39 11.39 -24.12
C ARG A 198 -28.99 10.85 -24.46
N LEU A 199 -28.58 10.92 -25.72
CA LEU A 199 -27.26 10.46 -26.17
C LEU A 199 -26.13 11.30 -25.56
N GLU A 200 -26.29 12.62 -25.50
CA GLU A 200 -25.32 13.50 -24.85
C GLU A 200 -25.25 13.27 -23.34
N GLY A 201 -26.40 13.11 -22.68
CA GLY A 201 -26.45 12.77 -21.25
C GLY A 201 -25.73 11.46 -20.92
N GLN A 202 -25.95 10.40 -21.72
CA GLN A 202 -25.24 9.14 -21.57
C GLN A 202 -23.73 9.29 -21.81
N ARG A 203 -23.33 10.01 -22.87
CA ARG A 203 -21.91 10.22 -23.19
C ARG A 203 -21.18 10.93 -22.05
N THR A 204 -21.77 11.99 -21.50
CA THR A 204 -21.21 12.74 -20.37
C THR A 204 -21.10 11.87 -19.12
N TYR A 205 -22.14 11.08 -18.82
CA TYR A 205 -22.11 10.12 -17.70
C TYR A 205 -20.98 9.08 -17.85
N TYR A 206 -20.82 8.49 -19.04
CA TYR A 206 -19.74 7.53 -19.30
C TYR A 206 -18.36 8.16 -19.20
N LEU A 207 -18.16 9.39 -19.72
CA LEU A 207 -16.89 10.09 -19.63
C LEU A 207 -16.49 10.38 -18.18
N LEU A 208 -17.41 10.89 -17.36
CA LEU A 208 -17.15 11.14 -15.94
C LEU A 208 -16.82 9.84 -15.18
N THR A 209 -17.54 8.75 -15.47
CA THR A 209 -17.30 7.45 -14.84
C THR A 209 -15.92 6.88 -15.22
N ILE A 210 -15.51 7.03 -16.48
CA ILE A 210 -14.18 6.60 -16.94
C ILE A 210 -13.08 7.44 -16.28
N GLU A 211 -13.25 8.76 -16.19
CA GLU A 211 -12.26 9.63 -15.56
C GLU A 211 -12.08 9.29 -14.08
N GLN A 212 -13.18 9.07 -13.36
CA GLN A 212 -13.15 8.67 -11.95
C GLN A 212 -12.44 7.32 -11.76
N ARG A 213 -12.78 6.30 -12.57
CA ARG A 213 -12.10 5.00 -12.53
C ARG A 213 -10.61 5.09 -12.86
N ASN A 214 -10.24 5.92 -13.83
CA ASN A 214 -8.84 6.11 -14.19
C ASN A 214 -8.05 6.74 -13.03
N LYS A 215 -8.63 7.74 -12.34
CA LYS A 215 -8.01 8.33 -11.13
C LYS A 215 -7.84 7.31 -10.00
N GLU A 216 -8.85 6.45 -9.79
CA GLU A 216 -8.76 5.38 -8.80
C GLU A 216 -7.66 4.36 -9.14
N ILE A 217 -7.58 3.93 -10.40
CA ILE A 217 -6.52 3.00 -10.88
C ILE A 217 -5.14 3.64 -10.74
N GLU A 218 -4.99 4.92 -11.10
CA GLU A 218 -3.73 5.64 -10.98
C GLU A 218 -3.29 5.78 -9.51
N SER A 219 -4.22 6.11 -8.60
CA SER A 219 -3.94 6.14 -7.17
C SER A 219 -3.55 4.77 -6.61
N GLN A 220 -4.21 3.69 -7.06
CA GLN A 220 -3.87 2.33 -6.66
C GLN A 220 -2.51 1.90 -7.18
N ASN A 221 -2.19 2.21 -8.44
CA ASN A 221 -0.88 1.92 -9.03
C ASN A 221 0.23 2.66 -8.30
N ASN A 222 0.05 3.96 -8.00
CA ASN A 222 1.02 4.73 -7.22
C ASN A 222 1.21 4.14 -5.81
N ARG A 223 0.13 3.65 -5.19
CA ARG A 223 0.23 2.99 -3.87
C ARG A 223 0.95 1.64 -3.96
N LEU A 224 0.69 0.86 -5.00
CA LEU A 224 1.39 -0.42 -5.24
C LEU A 224 2.87 -0.18 -5.52
N ASP A 225 3.20 0.82 -6.33
CA ASP A 225 4.58 1.19 -6.63
C ASP A 225 5.33 1.67 -5.37
N TYR A 226 4.66 2.47 -4.53
CA TYR A 226 5.20 2.83 -3.23
C TYR A 226 5.45 1.61 -2.34
N LEU A 227 4.50 0.68 -2.23
CA LEU A 227 4.65 -0.54 -1.42
C LEU A 227 5.70 -1.51 -1.98
N ALA A 228 5.96 -1.48 -3.29
CA ALA A 228 6.98 -2.29 -3.92
C ALA A 228 8.40 -1.82 -3.57
N HIS A 229 8.58 -0.54 -3.23
CA HIS A 229 9.90 0.09 -3.04
C HIS A 229 10.16 0.67 -1.65
N PHE A 230 9.14 0.83 -0.80
CA PHE A 230 9.26 1.45 0.52
C PHE A 230 8.69 0.57 1.64
N ASP A 231 9.36 0.59 2.79
CA ASP A 231 8.87 0.01 4.04
C ASP A 231 7.66 0.82 4.56
N SER A 232 6.55 0.12 4.79
CA SER A 232 5.28 0.77 5.15
C SER A 232 5.27 1.40 6.55
N LEU A 233 6.17 0.97 7.45
CA LEU A 233 6.24 1.47 8.82
C LEU A 233 7.09 2.73 8.93
N CYS A 234 8.33 2.67 8.42
CA CYS A 234 9.29 3.76 8.56
C CYS A 234 9.26 4.74 7.37
N GLY A 235 8.65 4.36 6.24
CA GLY A 235 8.65 5.15 5.01
C GLY A 235 10.02 5.21 4.30
N LEU A 236 10.97 4.40 4.75
CA LEU A 236 12.30 4.26 4.16
C LEU A 236 12.26 3.32 2.95
N PRO A 237 13.23 3.39 2.01
CA PRO A 237 13.47 2.35 1.02
C PRO A 237 13.46 0.95 1.65
N ASN A 238 12.81 0.00 0.98
CA ASN A 238 12.86 -1.41 1.37
C ASN A 238 14.08 -2.11 0.74
N ARG A 239 14.21 -3.41 0.99
CA ARG A 239 15.29 -4.24 0.44
C ARG A 239 15.44 -4.13 -1.09
N THR A 240 14.33 -4.11 -1.83
CA THR A 240 14.36 -4.02 -3.30
C THR A 240 14.98 -2.71 -3.77
N LEU A 241 14.48 -1.57 -3.27
CA LEU A 241 15.00 -0.26 -3.65
C LEU A 241 16.42 -0.02 -3.13
N PHE A 242 16.78 -0.59 -1.98
CA PHE A 242 18.14 -0.55 -1.44
C PHE A 242 19.15 -1.21 -2.38
N ILE A 243 18.88 -2.44 -2.82
CA ILE A 243 19.80 -3.18 -3.72
C ILE A 243 19.96 -2.43 -5.05
N ASP A 244 18.86 -1.96 -5.65
CA ASP A 244 18.90 -1.17 -6.89
C ASP A 244 19.77 0.10 -6.75
N ARG A 245 19.64 0.82 -5.62
CA ARG A 245 20.48 1.98 -5.31
C ARG A 245 21.95 1.60 -5.11
N LEU A 246 22.22 0.49 -4.43
CA LEU A 246 23.59 0.02 -4.19
C LEU A 246 24.28 -0.39 -5.49
N GLU A 247 23.61 -1.15 -6.35
CA GLU A 247 24.11 -1.52 -7.69
C GLU A 247 24.38 -0.29 -8.56
N THR A 248 23.47 0.69 -8.50
CA THR A 248 23.64 1.97 -9.20
C THR A 248 24.85 2.74 -8.68
N ALA A 249 25.02 2.84 -7.35
CA ALA A 249 26.16 3.52 -6.72
C ALA A 249 27.49 2.84 -7.09
N ILE A 250 27.56 1.50 -7.03
CA ILE A 250 28.73 0.72 -7.43
C ILE A 250 29.05 0.92 -8.91
N THR A 251 28.03 0.92 -9.78
CA THR A 251 28.21 1.16 -11.22
C THR A 251 28.79 2.56 -11.50
N HIS A 252 28.33 3.59 -10.79
CA HIS A 252 28.88 4.93 -10.87
C HIS A 252 30.31 5.00 -10.33
N ALA A 253 30.56 4.42 -9.16
CA ALA A 253 31.87 4.37 -8.53
C ALA A 253 32.91 3.69 -9.44
N LYS A 254 32.55 2.57 -10.07
CA LYS A 254 33.39 1.87 -11.05
C LYS A 254 33.79 2.73 -12.26
N ARG A 255 32.90 3.61 -12.73
CA ARG A 255 33.19 4.52 -13.86
C ARG A 255 34.10 5.68 -13.45
N LYS A 256 33.92 6.20 -12.23
CA LYS A 256 34.70 7.33 -11.68
C LYS A 256 36.01 6.91 -10.99
N LEU A 257 36.21 5.61 -10.75
CA LEU A 257 37.25 5.08 -9.86
C LEU A 257 37.08 5.55 -8.40
N ASN A 258 35.83 5.74 -7.99
CA ASN A 258 35.44 6.09 -6.62
C ASN A 258 35.11 4.82 -5.82
N CYS A 259 34.87 5.01 -4.54
CA CYS A 259 34.49 4.02 -3.54
C CYS A 259 33.03 4.21 -3.11
N VAL A 260 32.46 3.14 -2.53
CA VAL A 260 31.15 3.16 -1.87
C VAL A 260 31.33 2.48 -0.52
N ALA A 261 30.89 3.12 0.56
CA ALA A 261 30.84 2.49 1.86
C ALA A 261 29.39 2.09 2.17
N MET A 262 29.21 0.86 2.64
CA MET A 262 27.93 0.34 3.10
C MET A 262 28.01 0.06 4.59
N LEU A 263 27.01 0.52 5.34
CA LEU A 263 26.83 0.19 6.74
C LEU A 263 25.59 -0.71 6.88
N PHE A 264 25.73 -1.79 7.62
CA PHE A 264 24.65 -2.66 8.07
C PHE A 264 24.44 -2.45 9.56
N ILE A 265 23.22 -2.13 9.98
CA ILE A 265 22.90 -1.66 11.33
C ILE A 265 21.83 -2.58 11.90
N ASP A 266 22.07 -3.13 13.07
CA ASP A 266 21.10 -3.93 13.83
C ASP A 266 20.89 -3.29 15.22
N LEU A 267 19.64 -3.21 15.66
CA LEU A 267 19.31 -2.63 16.97
C LEU A 267 19.48 -3.68 18.09
N ASP A 268 20.39 -3.42 19.01
CA ASP A 268 20.68 -4.34 20.09
C ASP A 268 19.48 -4.49 21.03
N ARG A 269 19.12 -5.74 21.34
CA ARG A 269 18.07 -6.10 22.30
C ARG A 269 16.69 -5.51 21.95
N PHE A 270 16.42 -5.16 20.70
CA PHE A 270 15.11 -4.64 20.29
C PHE A 270 13.96 -5.61 20.62
N LYS A 271 14.19 -6.92 20.50
CA LYS A 271 13.23 -7.95 20.95
C LYS A 271 12.84 -7.79 22.42
N SER A 272 13.79 -7.48 23.31
CA SER A 272 13.49 -7.25 24.74
C SER A 272 12.60 -6.01 24.95
N VAL A 273 12.71 -5.01 24.09
CA VAL A 273 11.81 -3.84 24.11
C VAL A 273 10.41 -4.26 23.69
N ASN A 274 10.27 -5.04 22.61
CA ASN A 274 8.98 -5.59 22.17
C ASN A 274 8.32 -6.45 23.25
N ASP A 275 9.08 -7.32 23.89
CA ASP A 275 8.57 -8.21 24.94
C ASP A 275 8.08 -7.44 26.18
N ARG A 276 8.73 -6.30 26.49
CA ARG A 276 8.39 -5.46 27.66
C ARG A 276 7.28 -4.44 27.39
N LEU A 277 7.26 -3.82 26.22
CA LEU A 277 6.38 -2.68 25.90
C LEU A 277 5.32 -2.99 24.85
N GLY A 278 5.36 -4.17 24.23
CA GLY A 278 4.47 -4.58 23.14
C GLY A 278 4.90 -4.07 21.77
N HIS A 279 4.47 -4.78 20.72
CA HIS A 279 4.85 -4.51 19.33
C HIS A 279 4.47 -3.10 18.85
N ASP A 280 3.31 -2.55 19.25
CA ASP A 280 2.89 -1.19 18.85
C ASP A 280 3.89 -0.10 19.30
N ASN A 281 4.55 -0.30 20.45
CA ASN A 281 5.56 0.62 20.96
C ASN A 281 6.92 0.38 20.29
N GLY A 282 7.24 -0.87 19.96
CA GLY A 282 8.39 -1.21 19.12
C GLY A 282 8.31 -0.60 17.73
N ASP A 283 7.13 -0.62 17.11
CA ASP A 283 6.89 -0.02 15.80
C ASP A 283 7.13 1.50 15.82
N LYS A 284 6.66 2.18 16.88
CA LYS A 284 6.96 3.61 17.11
C LYS A 284 8.46 3.85 17.31
N LEU A 285 9.14 2.99 18.06
CA LEU A 285 10.58 3.07 18.26
C LEU A 285 11.32 2.99 16.92
N LEU A 286 10.95 2.04 16.06
CA LEU A 286 11.52 1.89 14.72
C LEU A 286 11.32 3.13 13.85
N THR A 287 10.16 3.79 13.93
CA THR A 287 9.93 5.08 13.25
C THR A 287 10.86 6.18 13.78
N PHE A 288 11.11 6.25 15.10
CA PHE A 288 12.05 7.21 15.66
C PHE A 288 13.51 6.90 15.29
N VAL A 289 13.90 5.63 15.31
CA VAL A 289 15.22 5.17 14.87
C VAL A 289 15.46 5.55 13.41
N ALA A 290 14.53 5.21 12.52
CA ALA A 290 14.60 5.57 11.10
C ALA A 290 14.86 7.07 10.90
N LYS A 291 14.12 7.91 11.64
CA LYS A 291 14.29 9.36 11.58
C LYS A 291 15.65 9.83 12.09
N ARG A 292 16.16 9.26 13.19
CA ARG A 292 17.49 9.63 13.72
C ARG A 292 18.60 9.23 12.75
N ILE A 293 18.54 8.01 12.19
CA ILE A 293 19.51 7.58 11.17
C ILE A 293 19.47 8.54 9.98
N GLN A 294 18.28 8.87 9.46
CA GLN A 294 18.15 9.80 8.33
C GLN A 294 18.72 11.20 8.63
N GLN A 295 18.58 11.69 9.87
CA GLN A 295 19.14 12.97 10.31
C GLN A 295 20.67 12.94 10.48
N SER A 296 21.27 11.75 10.63
CA SER A 296 22.71 11.56 10.72
C SER A 296 23.42 11.55 9.36
N LEU A 297 22.66 11.63 8.26
CA LEU A 297 23.14 11.44 6.89
C LEU A 297 23.04 12.72 6.04
N ARG A 298 23.83 12.77 4.95
CA ARG A 298 23.75 13.84 3.94
C ARG A 298 22.63 13.54 2.95
N GLU A 299 22.25 14.52 2.13
CA GLU A 299 21.19 14.33 1.13
C GLU A 299 21.53 13.26 0.07
N ASP A 300 22.81 13.09 -0.27
CA ASP A 300 23.28 12.11 -1.25
C ASP A 300 23.43 10.68 -0.69
N ASP A 301 23.38 10.54 0.64
CA ASP A 301 23.45 9.24 1.32
C ASP A 301 22.06 8.60 1.34
N SER A 302 22.00 7.27 1.29
CA SER A 302 20.73 6.54 1.30
C SER A 302 20.62 5.63 2.50
N VAL A 303 19.54 5.77 3.28
CA VAL A 303 19.15 4.81 4.32
C VAL A 303 18.02 3.92 3.83
N ALA A 304 18.00 2.66 4.25
CA ALA A 304 16.93 1.70 3.98
C ALA A 304 16.65 0.84 5.23
N ARG A 305 15.48 0.20 5.25
CA ARG A 305 15.13 -0.82 6.24
C ARG A 305 14.89 -2.14 5.53
N LEU A 306 15.67 -3.16 5.88
CA LEU A 306 15.58 -4.47 5.22
C LEU A 306 14.46 -5.34 5.81
N GLY A 307 14.17 -5.16 7.10
CA GLY A 307 13.12 -5.86 7.83
C GLY A 307 13.46 -5.89 9.32
N GLY A 308 12.48 -6.19 10.18
CA GLY A 308 12.71 -6.29 11.63
C GLY A 308 13.36 -5.03 12.22
N ASP A 309 14.50 -5.21 12.86
CA ASP A 309 15.39 -4.22 13.46
C ASP A 309 16.62 -3.88 12.60
N GLU A 310 16.64 -4.29 11.34
CA GLU A 310 17.79 -4.13 10.44
C GLU A 310 17.64 -2.91 9.52
N PHE A 311 18.64 -2.02 9.57
CA PHE A 311 18.77 -0.85 8.72
C PHE A 311 20.07 -0.91 7.92
N THR A 312 20.09 -0.27 6.75
CA THR A 312 21.32 -0.12 5.95
C THR A 312 21.52 1.31 5.52
N VAL A 313 22.79 1.69 5.37
CA VAL A 313 23.19 3.01 4.85
C VAL A 313 24.18 2.82 3.70
N ILE A 314 24.02 3.61 2.65
CA ILE A 314 24.94 3.70 1.50
C ILE A 314 25.54 5.11 1.52
N LEU A 315 26.86 5.17 1.56
CA LEU A 315 27.66 6.38 1.36
C LEU A 315 28.34 6.27 -0.01
N ALA A 316 27.97 7.16 -0.93
CA ALA A 316 28.45 7.13 -2.30
C ALA A 316 29.41 8.30 -2.61
N ASP A 317 30.03 8.24 -3.79
CA ASP A 317 30.93 9.28 -4.33
C ASP A 317 32.13 9.61 -3.43
N LEU A 318 32.77 8.56 -2.89
CA LEU A 318 33.97 8.67 -2.05
C LEU A 318 35.21 8.50 -2.94
N ASP A 319 36.17 9.42 -2.89
CA ASP A 319 37.32 9.49 -3.81
C ASP A 319 38.26 8.29 -3.67
N ASP A 320 38.60 7.89 -2.44
CA ASP A 320 39.56 6.83 -2.15
C ASP A 320 39.22 6.06 -0.86
N ARG A 321 40.03 5.02 -0.55
CA ARG A 321 39.85 4.18 0.63
C ARG A 321 39.89 4.96 1.93
N ASP A 322 40.83 5.89 2.06
CA ASP A 322 41.07 6.60 3.32
C ASP A 322 39.92 7.56 3.60
N GLN A 323 39.45 8.27 2.57
CA GLN A 323 38.26 9.11 2.65
C GLN A 323 37.01 8.27 2.93
N ALA A 324 36.85 7.12 2.26
CA ALA A 324 35.71 6.25 2.48
C ALA A 324 35.66 5.69 3.91
N THR A 325 36.83 5.29 4.44
CA THR A 325 36.98 4.81 5.81
C THR A 325 36.65 5.91 6.82
N ALA A 326 37.21 7.11 6.65
CA ALA A 326 36.96 8.24 7.53
C ALA A 326 35.48 8.68 7.51
N ALA A 327 34.85 8.72 6.33
CA ALA A 327 33.44 9.06 6.18
C ALA A 327 32.54 8.02 6.85
N ALA A 328 32.76 6.73 6.58
CA ALA A 328 31.99 5.64 7.17
C ALA A 328 32.13 5.59 8.68
N GLN A 329 33.35 5.79 9.20
CA GLN A 329 33.60 5.88 10.64
C GLN A 329 32.82 7.05 11.25
N SER A 330 32.93 8.25 10.69
CA SER A 330 32.24 9.43 11.21
C SER A 330 30.72 9.26 11.21
N VAL A 331 30.14 8.66 10.16
CA VAL A 331 28.71 8.37 10.09
C VAL A 331 28.31 7.30 11.11
N ALA A 332 29.08 6.22 11.25
CA ALA A 332 28.81 5.17 12.23
C ALA A 332 28.88 5.69 13.67
N GLU A 333 29.87 6.50 14.02
CA GLU A 333 29.99 7.17 15.32
C GLU A 333 28.78 8.08 15.59
N ASN A 334 28.38 8.88 14.59
CA ASN A 334 27.23 9.76 14.71
C ASN A 334 25.92 8.99 14.89
N ILE A 335 25.69 7.93 14.10
CA ILE A 335 24.50 7.07 14.24
C ILE A 335 24.49 6.43 15.62
N THR A 336 25.59 5.82 16.06
CA THR A 336 25.68 5.17 17.38
C THR A 336 25.36 6.18 18.49
N HIS A 337 25.94 7.38 18.42
CA HIS A 337 25.68 8.45 19.38
C HIS A 337 24.22 8.94 19.39
N GLU A 338 23.61 9.13 18.21
CA GLU A 338 22.22 9.56 18.11
C GLU A 338 21.24 8.48 18.56
N LEU A 339 21.52 7.21 18.28
CA LEU A 339 20.66 6.10 18.71
C LEU A 339 20.74 5.86 20.22
N ALA A 340 21.90 6.06 20.85
CA ALA A 340 22.07 5.93 22.30
C ALA A 340 21.23 6.92 23.14
N LYS A 341 20.74 8.02 22.55
CA LYS A 341 19.90 9.00 23.27
C LYS A 341 18.55 8.38 23.66
N SER A 342 18.07 8.64 24.88
CA SER A 342 16.79 8.10 25.33
C SER A 342 15.61 8.47 24.41
N TYR A 343 14.71 7.51 24.21
CA TYR A 343 13.45 7.65 23.48
C TYR A 343 12.30 7.77 24.46
N ASN A 344 11.41 8.74 24.26
CA ASN A 344 10.17 8.83 25.01
C ASN A 344 9.02 8.22 24.20
N ILE A 345 8.57 7.03 24.59
CA ILE A 345 7.50 6.29 23.92
C ILE A 345 6.33 6.15 24.89
N ASN A 346 5.26 6.91 24.65
CA ASN A 346 4.05 6.95 25.48
C ASN A 346 4.34 7.14 26.99
N GLY A 347 5.39 7.91 27.34
CA GLY A 347 5.78 8.17 28.74
C GLY A 347 6.84 7.21 29.30
N HIS A 348 7.23 6.17 28.56
CA HIS A 348 8.36 5.32 28.91
C HIS A 348 9.66 5.87 28.33
N GLN A 349 10.71 5.92 29.16
CA GLN A 349 12.08 6.19 28.70
C GLN A 349 12.71 4.87 28.26
N VAL A 350 13.15 4.80 27.01
CA VAL A 350 13.77 3.62 26.42
C VAL A 350 15.15 4.01 25.93
N GLU A 351 16.17 3.29 26.34
CA GLU A 351 17.53 3.40 25.82
C GLU A 351 17.79 2.22 24.90
N LEU A 352 18.45 2.48 23.78
CA LEU A 352 18.74 1.49 22.75
C LEU A 352 20.15 1.74 22.22
N SER A 353 20.88 0.66 21.93
CA SER A 353 22.16 0.71 21.24
C SER A 353 22.07 0.00 19.89
N ALA A 354 23.07 0.18 19.04
CA ALA A 354 23.13 -0.48 17.74
C ALA A 354 24.51 -1.09 17.50
N SER A 355 24.50 -2.21 16.80
CA SER A 355 25.71 -2.84 16.28
C SER A 355 25.79 -2.57 14.77
N ILE A 356 26.94 -2.06 14.31
CA ILE A 356 27.13 -1.62 12.93
C ILE A 356 28.28 -2.36 12.26
N GLY A 357 28.05 -2.91 11.08
CA GLY A 357 29.07 -3.50 10.23
C GLY A 357 29.32 -2.65 9.00
N ILE A 358 30.58 -2.46 8.62
CA ILE A 358 30.97 -1.57 7.54
C ILE A 358 31.77 -2.34 6.49
N ALA A 359 31.41 -2.21 5.22
CA ALA A 359 32.20 -2.73 4.10
C ALA A 359 32.38 -1.65 3.02
N ILE A 360 33.54 -1.63 2.37
CA ILE A 360 33.93 -0.62 1.38
C ILE A 360 34.21 -1.27 0.02
N TYR A 361 33.40 -0.93 -0.98
CA TYR A 361 33.69 -1.23 -2.38
C TYR A 361 34.76 -0.26 -2.93
N PRO A 362 35.75 -0.71 -3.73
CA PRO A 362 35.94 -2.08 -4.25
C PRO A 362 36.89 -2.96 -3.42
N TYR A 363 37.25 -2.56 -2.20
CA TYR A 363 38.28 -3.25 -1.41
C TYR A 363 37.78 -4.51 -0.74
N ASP A 364 36.56 -4.45 -0.21
CA ASP A 364 35.95 -5.51 0.60
C ASP A 364 35.00 -6.38 -0.23
N ALA A 365 34.64 -5.97 -1.45
CA ALA A 365 33.77 -6.72 -2.36
C ALA A 365 33.88 -6.19 -3.81
N GLN A 366 33.52 -7.03 -4.78
CA GLN A 366 33.43 -6.63 -6.20
C GLN A 366 31.99 -6.41 -6.69
N GLU A 367 31.00 -6.96 -5.98
CA GLU A 367 29.58 -6.90 -6.33
C GLU A 367 28.72 -6.48 -5.13
N ALA A 368 27.50 -6.00 -5.40
CA ALA A 368 26.59 -5.49 -4.37
C ALA A 368 26.23 -6.56 -3.32
N ASP A 369 25.87 -7.77 -3.76
CA ASP A 369 25.51 -8.88 -2.88
C ASP A 369 26.66 -9.27 -1.93
N GLU A 370 27.89 -9.31 -2.44
CA GLU A 370 29.08 -9.59 -1.64
C GLU A 370 29.34 -8.48 -0.62
N LEU A 371 29.17 -7.21 -1.01
CA LEU A 371 29.33 -6.08 -0.10
C LEU A 371 28.32 -6.11 1.05
N VAL A 372 27.07 -6.47 0.76
CA VAL A 372 26.00 -6.65 1.76
C VAL A 372 26.36 -7.75 2.75
N ILE A 373 26.78 -8.92 2.24
CA ILE A 373 27.18 -10.06 3.08
C ILE A 373 28.37 -9.70 3.97
N ASN A 374 29.36 -9.00 3.42
CA ASN A 374 30.56 -8.63 4.16
C ASN A 374 30.28 -7.56 5.24
N ALA A 375 29.39 -6.60 4.96
CA ALA A 375 28.92 -5.65 5.96
C ALA A 375 28.11 -6.36 7.07
N ASP A 376 27.22 -7.30 6.72
CA ASP A 376 26.46 -8.11 7.68
C ASP A 376 27.37 -8.94 8.59
N HIS A 377 28.39 -9.61 8.04
CA HIS A 377 29.39 -10.32 8.83
C HIS A 377 30.13 -9.43 9.84
N ALA A 378 30.49 -8.21 9.44
CA ALA A 378 31.11 -7.25 10.35
C ALA A 378 30.16 -6.78 11.45
N MET A 379 28.87 -6.60 11.13
CA MET A 379 27.82 -6.24 12.09
C MET A 379 27.62 -7.35 13.11
N TYR A 380 27.55 -8.60 12.65
CA TYR A 380 27.39 -9.76 13.51
C TYR A 380 28.55 -9.89 14.52
N GLU A 381 29.80 -9.69 14.09
CA GLU A 381 30.95 -9.66 15.02
C GLU A 381 30.89 -8.49 16.00
N ALA A 382 30.44 -7.31 15.57
CA ALA A 382 30.23 -6.16 16.46
C ALA A 382 29.18 -6.49 17.53
N LYS A 383 28.06 -7.12 17.12
CA LYS A 383 26.96 -7.54 17.99
C LYS A 383 27.33 -8.64 18.97
N LYS A 384 28.28 -9.50 18.61
CA LYS A 384 28.75 -10.59 19.48
C LYS A 384 29.73 -10.11 20.54
N ASN A 385 30.75 -9.32 20.15
CA ASN A 385 31.91 -9.05 21.01
C ASN A 385 31.70 -7.85 21.94
N THR A 386 31.11 -6.77 21.44
CA THR A 386 31.06 -5.49 22.17
C THR A 386 29.62 -5.02 22.37
N ARG A 387 28.76 -5.19 21.34
CA ARG A 387 27.50 -4.43 21.17
C ARG A 387 27.76 -2.92 21.23
N ASP A 388 26.78 -2.08 20.88
CA ASP A 388 26.94 -0.61 20.92
C ASP A 388 28.24 -0.11 20.24
N SER A 389 28.56 -0.69 19.08
CA SER A 389 29.83 -0.44 18.40
C SER A 389 29.72 -0.68 16.90
N PHE A 390 30.75 -0.23 16.17
CA PHE A 390 30.89 -0.49 14.75
C PHE A 390 32.19 -1.24 14.44
N LEU A 391 32.17 -2.05 13.38
CA LEU A 391 33.33 -2.82 12.93
C LEU A 391 33.44 -2.80 11.41
N PHE A 392 34.65 -2.59 10.90
CA PHE A 392 34.94 -2.73 9.47
C PHE A 392 35.16 -4.19 9.11
N TYR A 393 34.69 -4.58 7.93
CA TYR A 393 34.94 -5.90 7.37
C TYR A 393 36.45 -6.18 7.25
N SER A 394 36.80 -7.44 7.48
CA SER A 394 38.10 -8.00 7.14
C SER A 394 37.95 -9.50 6.87
N ASP A 395 38.89 -10.09 6.14
CA ASP A 395 38.89 -11.54 5.92
C ASP A 395 39.01 -12.35 7.22
N GLU A 396 39.62 -11.77 8.26
CA GLU A 396 39.70 -12.37 9.58
C GLU A 396 38.32 -12.43 10.27
N ILE A 397 37.55 -11.34 10.17
CA ILE A 397 36.15 -11.28 10.61
C ILE A 397 35.32 -12.34 9.88
N ASN A 398 35.42 -12.42 8.56
CA ASN A 398 34.69 -13.42 7.77
C ASN A 398 34.97 -14.86 8.25
N LYS A 399 36.24 -15.18 8.54
CA LYS A 399 36.64 -16.47 9.09
C LYS A 399 36.03 -16.72 10.47
N ARG A 400 36.04 -15.73 11.36
CA ARG A 400 35.43 -15.83 12.71
C ARG A 400 33.92 -16.03 12.66
N VAL A 401 33.21 -15.31 11.80
CA VAL A 401 31.76 -15.47 11.61
C VAL A 401 31.44 -16.87 11.10
N LYS A 402 32.10 -17.30 10.02
CA LYS A 402 31.92 -18.65 9.47
C LYS A 402 32.17 -19.74 10.51
N ARG A 403 33.25 -19.59 11.29
CA ARG A 403 33.55 -20.49 12.41
C ARG A 403 32.46 -20.48 13.47
N THR A 404 31.96 -19.30 13.85
CA THR A 404 30.89 -19.16 14.84
C THR A 404 29.60 -19.84 14.39
N LEU A 405 29.17 -19.59 13.14
CA LEU A 405 27.98 -20.22 12.56
C LEU A 405 28.12 -21.74 12.45
N GLN A 406 29.32 -22.22 12.09
CA GLN A 406 29.61 -23.65 12.07
C GLN A 406 29.49 -24.27 13.47
N VAL A 407 30.10 -23.66 14.49
CA VAL A 407 29.98 -24.11 15.87
C VAL A 407 28.53 -24.08 16.35
N GLU A 408 27.78 -23.03 16.05
CA GLU A 408 26.35 -22.93 16.41
C GLU A 408 25.55 -24.09 15.81
N HIS A 409 25.79 -24.41 14.53
CA HIS A 409 25.16 -25.52 13.84
C HIS A 409 25.54 -26.86 14.48
N ASP A 410 26.83 -27.07 14.74
CA ASP A 410 27.37 -28.30 15.29
C ASP A 410 26.89 -28.54 16.73
N LEU A 411 26.70 -27.48 17.53
CA LEU A 411 26.14 -27.56 18.89
C LEU A 411 24.75 -28.23 18.91
N ARG A 412 23.88 -27.92 17.94
CA ARG A 412 22.53 -28.53 17.86
C ARG A 412 22.63 -30.04 17.65
N THR A 413 23.58 -30.47 16.83
CA THR A 413 23.86 -31.88 16.60
C THR A 413 24.50 -32.52 17.84
N ALA A 414 25.44 -31.83 18.49
CA ALA A 414 26.14 -32.29 19.68
C ALA A 414 25.21 -32.56 20.87
N ILE A 415 24.22 -31.70 21.10
CA ILE A 415 23.19 -31.89 22.13
C ILE A 415 22.39 -33.16 21.84
N ARG A 416 21.90 -33.32 20.60
CA ARG A 416 21.10 -34.48 20.19
C ARG A 416 21.88 -35.79 20.25
N GLU A 417 23.16 -35.76 19.89
CA GLU A 417 24.05 -36.93 19.83
C GLU A 417 24.85 -37.16 21.12
N GLN A 418 24.58 -36.37 22.18
CA GLN A 418 25.23 -36.49 23.49
C GLN A 418 26.77 -36.44 23.43
N GLN A 419 27.31 -35.51 22.64
CA GLN A 419 28.76 -35.37 22.42
C GLN A 419 29.48 -34.59 23.54
N PHE A 420 28.78 -34.23 24.63
CA PHE A 420 29.37 -33.53 25.77
C PHE A 420 29.87 -34.51 26.83
N THR A 421 30.95 -34.15 27.49
CA THR A 421 31.48 -34.86 28.66
C THR A 421 31.85 -33.85 29.74
N VAL A 422 32.09 -34.34 30.96
CA VAL A 422 32.42 -33.49 32.11
C VAL A 422 33.78 -33.88 32.64
N TYR A 423 34.64 -32.88 32.81
CA TYR A 423 35.91 -32.99 33.50
C TYR A 423 35.75 -32.40 34.89
N PHE A 424 36.52 -32.89 35.85
CA PHE A 424 36.38 -32.54 37.25
C PHE A 424 37.67 -31.85 37.72
N GLN A 425 37.56 -30.66 38.29
CA GLN A 425 38.70 -29.98 38.88
C GLN A 425 38.60 -30.02 40.40
N PRO A 426 39.63 -30.52 41.11
CA PRO A 426 39.56 -30.66 42.56
C PRO A 426 39.64 -29.29 43.26
N GLN A 427 38.80 -29.12 44.27
CA GLN A 427 38.84 -28.05 45.25
C GLN A 427 39.51 -28.57 46.52
N TRP A 428 40.52 -27.86 47.00
CA TRP A 428 41.33 -28.27 48.13
C TRP A 428 41.10 -27.38 49.34
N ASP A 429 40.93 -28.01 50.51
CA ASP A 429 41.15 -27.35 51.79
C ASP A 429 42.66 -27.11 51.96
N LEU A 430 43.09 -25.85 51.81
CA LEU A 430 44.50 -25.43 51.80
C LEU A 430 45.19 -25.59 53.17
N HIS A 431 44.43 -25.80 54.23
CA HIS A 431 44.97 -25.96 55.58
C HIS A 431 45.19 -27.43 55.90
N ASN A 432 44.22 -28.27 55.56
CA ASN A 432 44.25 -29.70 55.82
C ASN A 432 44.89 -30.50 54.68
N ASP A 433 45.16 -29.86 53.54
CA ASP A 433 45.66 -30.49 52.32
C ASP A 433 44.79 -31.70 51.94
N THR A 434 43.46 -31.50 51.98
CA THR A 434 42.43 -32.51 51.63
C THR A 434 41.46 -32.00 50.58
N ILE A 435 40.93 -32.90 49.77
CA ILE A 435 39.91 -32.57 48.77
C ILE A 435 38.57 -32.34 49.46
N CYS A 436 37.96 -31.18 49.22
CA CYS A 436 36.66 -30.80 49.78
C CYS A 436 35.54 -30.71 48.74
N GLY A 437 35.88 -30.80 47.45
CA GLY A 437 34.91 -30.83 46.37
C GLY A 437 35.55 -30.95 44.99
N PHE A 438 34.71 -30.95 43.97
CA PHE A 438 35.10 -30.85 42.57
C PHE A 438 34.18 -29.89 41.83
N GLU A 439 34.76 -29.10 40.93
CA GLU A 439 34.00 -28.35 39.94
C GLU A 439 33.83 -29.17 38.65
N ALA A 440 32.58 -29.31 38.21
CA ALA A 440 32.19 -29.96 36.97
C ALA A 440 32.32 -28.99 35.79
N LEU A 441 33.28 -29.28 34.92
CA LEU A 441 33.63 -28.44 33.78
C LEU A 441 33.31 -29.18 32.48
N VAL A 442 32.34 -28.65 31.73
CA VAL A 442 31.91 -29.23 30.45
C VAL A 442 33.04 -29.25 29.42
N ARG A 443 33.09 -30.30 28.62
CA ARG A 443 33.93 -30.42 27.43
C ARG A 443 33.10 -30.96 26.29
N TRP A 444 33.43 -30.58 25.08
CA TRP A 444 32.75 -31.08 23.89
C TRP A 444 33.68 -31.99 23.11
N GLN A 445 33.28 -33.25 22.93
CA GLN A 445 33.98 -34.21 22.08
C GLN A 445 33.52 -34.02 20.64
N HIS A 446 34.08 -33.03 19.96
CA HIS A 446 33.76 -32.74 18.56
C HIS A 446 34.26 -33.86 17.64
N PRO A 447 33.43 -34.41 16.73
CA PRO A 447 33.81 -35.54 15.88
C PRO A 447 35.05 -35.29 15.00
N THR A 448 35.23 -34.05 14.53
CA THR A 448 36.33 -33.68 13.63
C THR A 448 37.43 -32.85 14.28
N GLU A 449 37.14 -32.14 15.37
CA GLU A 449 38.08 -31.20 16.00
C GLU A 449 38.65 -31.73 17.32
N GLY A 450 38.14 -32.86 17.79
CA GLY A 450 38.56 -33.46 19.05
C GLY A 450 37.94 -32.76 20.25
N LEU A 451 38.67 -32.69 21.36
CA LEU A 451 38.17 -32.15 22.61
C LEU A 451 38.22 -30.61 22.61
N MET A 452 37.06 -29.98 22.48
CA MET A 452 36.90 -28.52 22.57
C MET A 452 36.66 -28.07 24.02
N LEU A 453 37.27 -26.94 24.38
CA LEU A 453 37.18 -26.33 25.70
C LEU A 453 36.00 -25.34 25.78
N PRO A 454 35.46 -25.05 26.98
CA PRO A 454 34.35 -24.12 27.18
C PRO A 454 34.51 -22.76 26.48
N GLY A 455 35.71 -22.19 26.50
CA GLY A 455 36.00 -20.90 25.87
C GLY A 455 35.79 -20.85 24.35
N GLU A 456 35.67 -22.01 23.70
CA GLU A 456 35.47 -22.09 22.24
C GLU A 456 34.00 -22.14 21.83
N PHE A 457 33.09 -22.55 22.73
CA PHE A 457 31.68 -22.80 22.37
C PHE A 457 30.64 -22.24 23.35
N ILE A 458 30.98 -21.96 24.62
CA ILE A 458 29.98 -21.51 25.62
C ILE A 458 29.36 -20.19 25.22
N GLN A 459 30.14 -19.19 24.83
CA GLN A 459 29.61 -17.90 24.38
C GLN A 459 28.65 -18.04 23.19
N ILE A 460 28.92 -19.00 22.30
CA ILE A 460 28.08 -19.28 21.12
C ILE A 460 26.79 -19.98 21.55
N ALA A 461 26.89 -20.92 22.49
CA ALA A 461 25.73 -21.59 23.08
C ALA A 461 24.83 -20.62 23.85
N GLU A 462 25.40 -19.66 24.58
CA GLU A 462 24.66 -18.61 25.29
C GLU A 462 23.91 -17.70 24.32
N TYR A 463 24.60 -17.20 23.29
CA TYR A 463 23.99 -16.31 22.29
C TYR A 463 22.88 -17.02 21.50
N SER A 464 23.09 -18.28 21.11
CA SER A 464 22.10 -19.06 20.37
C SER A 464 21.00 -19.67 21.24
N GLY A 465 21.08 -19.50 22.57
CA GLY A 465 20.13 -20.03 23.54
C GLY A 465 20.26 -21.53 23.83
N GLN A 466 21.21 -22.22 23.19
CA GLN A 466 21.47 -23.65 23.35
C GLN A 466 22.12 -24.00 24.71
N ILE A 467 22.67 -23.00 25.42
CA ILE A 467 23.36 -23.22 26.71
C ILE A 467 22.48 -23.88 27.76
N ALA A 468 21.17 -23.58 27.79
CA ALA A 468 20.28 -24.14 28.80
C ALA A 468 20.15 -25.67 28.67
N GLU A 469 20.16 -26.20 27.44
CA GLU A 469 20.15 -27.65 27.20
C GLU A 469 21.48 -28.30 27.61
N ILE A 470 22.60 -27.61 27.37
CA ILE A 470 23.94 -28.06 27.78
C ILE A 470 24.03 -28.10 29.31
N ASP A 471 23.60 -27.05 30.01
CA ASP A 471 23.60 -26.98 31.47
C ASP A 471 22.80 -28.14 32.09
N LEU A 472 21.63 -28.47 31.52
CA LEU A 472 20.81 -29.60 31.97
C LEU A 472 21.55 -30.93 31.83
N MET A 473 22.24 -31.13 30.71
CA MET A 473 23.06 -32.33 30.48
C MET A 473 24.23 -32.40 31.47
N VAL A 474 24.93 -31.28 31.69
CA VAL A 474 26.08 -31.18 32.60
C VAL A 474 25.65 -31.43 34.05
N LEU A 475 24.55 -30.81 34.50
CA LEU A 475 23.97 -31.04 35.82
C LEU A 475 23.66 -32.52 36.04
N LYS A 476 23.03 -33.18 35.06
CA LYS A 476 22.71 -34.60 35.13
C LYS A 476 23.97 -35.46 35.23
N MET A 477 24.96 -35.21 34.36
CA MET A 477 26.24 -35.95 34.36
C MET A 477 27.02 -35.76 35.67
N ALA A 478 27.05 -34.54 36.21
CA ALA A 478 27.71 -34.23 37.47
C ALA A 478 27.04 -34.94 38.65
N CYS A 479 25.70 -34.90 38.74
CA CYS A 479 24.95 -35.62 39.78
C CYS A 479 25.15 -37.14 39.68
N GLN A 480 25.14 -37.69 38.46
CA GLN A 480 25.40 -39.10 38.22
C GLN A 480 26.80 -39.51 38.67
N GLN A 481 27.83 -38.72 38.33
CA GLN A 481 29.21 -39.01 38.72
C GLN A 481 29.40 -38.91 40.23
N GLN A 482 28.82 -37.89 40.87
CA GLN A 482 28.85 -37.72 42.32
C GLN A 482 28.24 -38.93 43.03
N GLN A 483 27.08 -39.41 42.57
CA GLN A 483 26.45 -40.61 43.10
C GLN A 483 27.35 -41.83 42.94
N GLN A 484 28.01 -41.98 41.79
CA GLN A 484 28.89 -43.11 41.53
C GLN A 484 30.06 -43.16 42.51
N TRP A 485 30.71 -42.02 42.78
CA TRP A 485 31.79 -41.93 43.76
C TRP A 485 31.31 -42.24 45.18
N LEU A 486 30.16 -41.70 45.58
CA LEU A 486 29.57 -41.98 46.91
C LEU A 486 29.22 -43.47 47.07
N LYS A 487 28.65 -44.12 46.04
CA LYS A 487 28.35 -45.56 46.05
C LYS A 487 29.60 -46.43 46.14
N GLN A 488 30.74 -45.94 45.68
CA GLN A 488 32.04 -46.61 45.78
C GLN A 488 32.71 -46.42 47.15
N GLY A 489 32.08 -45.68 48.07
CA GLY A 489 32.64 -45.38 49.40
C GLY A 489 33.67 -44.25 49.38
N LEU A 490 33.82 -43.55 48.25
CA LEU A 490 34.68 -42.37 48.16
C LEU A 490 34.03 -41.18 48.87
N LYS A 491 34.87 -40.22 49.25
CA LYS A 491 34.43 -38.96 49.89
C LYS A 491 34.82 -37.78 48.99
N PRO A 492 34.12 -37.56 47.86
CA PRO A 492 34.48 -36.51 46.89
C PRO A 492 34.21 -35.09 47.39
N GLY A 493 33.47 -34.93 48.51
CA GLY A 493 33.03 -33.62 48.97
C GLY A 493 31.85 -33.10 48.15
N LYS A 494 31.80 -31.78 47.91
CA LYS A 494 30.74 -31.15 47.10
C LYS A 494 31.02 -31.29 45.60
N MET A 495 29.99 -31.44 44.79
CA MET A 495 30.06 -31.30 43.34
C MET A 495 29.52 -29.92 42.93
N ALA A 496 30.37 -29.04 42.45
CA ALA A 496 29.98 -27.72 41.98
C ALA A 496 29.66 -27.73 40.48
N VAL A 497 28.56 -27.11 40.08
CA VAL A 497 28.08 -27.06 38.68
C VAL A 497 27.73 -25.63 38.30
N ASN A 498 28.35 -25.13 37.23
CA ASN A 498 28.02 -23.84 36.64
C ASN A 498 26.63 -23.86 35.98
N ILE A 499 25.83 -22.83 36.25
CA ILE A 499 24.50 -22.64 35.68
C ILE A 499 24.43 -21.28 34.97
N SER A 500 24.09 -21.30 33.68
CA SER A 500 23.93 -20.08 32.90
C SER A 500 22.73 -19.25 33.38
N ALA A 501 22.78 -17.93 33.11
CA ALA A 501 21.66 -17.03 33.36
C ALA A 501 20.36 -17.50 32.67
N MET A 502 20.49 -18.12 31.49
CA MET A 502 19.36 -18.60 30.70
C MET A 502 18.63 -19.73 31.41
N LEU A 503 19.33 -20.78 31.86
CA LEU A 503 18.71 -21.87 32.61
C LEU A 503 18.18 -21.37 33.97
N PHE A 504 18.93 -20.51 34.66
CA PHE A 504 18.53 -20.00 35.97
C PHE A 504 17.25 -19.14 35.93
N SER A 505 17.02 -18.43 34.83
CA SER A 505 15.81 -17.63 34.62
C SER A 505 14.52 -18.47 34.43
N GLN A 506 14.65 -19.78 34.21
CA GLN A 506 13.48 -20.64 34.05
C GLN A 506 12.71 -20.78 35.36
N SER A 507 11.38 -20.64 35.28
CA SER A 507 10.49 -20.66 36.45
C SER A 507 10.51 -21.98 37.24
N ASP A 508 10.97 -23.07 36.62
CA ASP A 508 10.99 -24.42 37.16
C ASP A 508 12.40 -24.92 37.52
N ILE A 509 13.42 -24.07 37.51
CA ILE A 509 14.82 -24.45 37.84
C ILE A 509 14.93 -25.20 39.17
N ALA A 510 14.24 -24.72 40.22
CA ALA A 510 14.26 -25.40 41.52
C ALA A 510 13.69 -26.83 41.46
N LYS A 511 12.68 -27.06 40.61
CA LYS A 511 12.10 -28.39 40.38
C LYS A 511 13.05 -29.28 39.58
N ILE A 512 13.71 -28.72 38.56
CA ILE A 512 14.71 -29.43 37.74
C ILE A 512 15.85 -29.94 38.61
N VAL A 513 16.43 -29.07 39.44
CA VAL A 513 17.53 -29.42 40.34
C VAL A 513 17.06 -30.43 41.39
N SER A 514 15.90 -30.20 42.02
CA SER A 514 15.32 -31.14 42.98
C SER A 514 15.07 -32.54 42.39
N SER A 515 14.63 -32.60 41.13
CA SER A 515 14.40 -33.86 40.42
C SER A 515 15.70 -34.62 40.19
N ASN A 516 16.79 -33.94 39.80
CA ASN A 516 18.10 -34.59 39.63
C ASN A 516 18.65 -35.14 40.95
N ILE A 517 18.61 -34.36 42.02
CA ILE A 517 19.05 -34.81 43.35
C ILE A 517 18.26 -36.04 43.80
N THR A 518 16.94 -36.04 43.55
CA THR A 518 16.06 -37.17 43.89
C THR A 518 16.36 -38.40 43.01
N GLU A 519 16.51 -38.22 41.69
CA GLU A 519 16.85 -39.28 40.72
C GLU A 519 18.15 -39.99 41.09
N PHE A 520 19.16 -39.23 41.54
CA PHE A 520 20.47 -39.76 41.92
C PHE A 520 20.64 -39.99 43.42
N CYS A 521 19.58 -39.87 44.23
CA CYS A 521 19.63 -40.07 45.68
C CYS A 521 20.76 -39.28 46.38
N LEU A 522 21.03 -38.05 45.93
CA LEU A 522 21.98 -37.15 46.56
C LEU A 522 21.31 -36.39 47.69
N SER A 523 22.10 -35.92 48.64
CA SER A 523 21.68 -34.88 49.59
C SER A 523 21.94 -33.50 49.00
N GLY A 524 21.14 -32.50 49.38
CA GLY A 524 21.31 -31.13 48.88
C GLY A 524 22.71 -30.55 49.12
N HIS A 525 23.37 -30.98 50.20
CA HIS A 525 24.72 -30.51 50.57
C HIS A 525 25.85 -31.09 49.72
N GLU A 526 25.58 -32.11 48.90
CA GLU A 526 26.57 -32.74 48.01
C GLU A 526 26.63 -32.08 46.62
N LEU A 527 25.71 -31.15 46.32
CA LEU A 527 25.67 -30.39 45.08
C LEU A 527 25.76 -28.89 45.41
N GLU A 528 26.58 -28.16 44.66
CA GLU A 528 26.68 -26.70 44.72
C GLU A 528 26.39 -26.15 43.33
N LEU A 529 25.59 -25.08 43.23
CA LEU A 529 25.37 -24.41 41.94
C LEU A 529 26.12 -23.08 41.93
N GLU A 530 26.85 -22.87 40.85
CA GLU A 530 27.67 -21.68 40.64
C GLU A 530 26.99 -20.79 39.61
N LEU A 531 26.88 -19.49 39.95
CA LEU A 531 26.29 -18.48 39.08
C LEU A 531 27.19 -17.26 39.04
N THR A 532 27.45 -16.76 37.84
CA THR A 532 28.19 -15.51 37.69
C THR A 532 27.42 -14.34 38.31
N GLU A 533 28.16 -13.36 38.81
CA GLU A 533 27.58 -12.14 39.39
C GLU A 533 26.55 -11.47 38.44
N SER A 534 26.88 -11.38 37.15
CA SER A 534 26.01 -10.78 36.14
C SER A 534 24.70 -11.56 35.94
N ALA A 535 24.74 -12.89 36.01
CA ALA A 535 23.56 -13.73 35.88
C ALA A 535 22.56 -13.48 37.04
N MET A 536 23.07 -13.31 38.26
CA MET A 536 22.24 -13.10 39.45
C MET A 536 21.51 -11.75 39.45
N LEU A 537 22.14 -10.72 38.88
CA LEU A 537 21.60 -9.35 38.83
C LEU A 537 20.56 -9.12 37.73
N HIS A 538 20.43 -10.05 36.77
CA HIS A 538 19.51 -9.91 35.64
C HIS A 538 18.02 -9.83 36.08
N ASP A 539 17.60 -10.67 37.03
CA ASP A 539 16.28 -10.61 37.67
C ASP A 539 16.38 -10.93 39.16
N ILE A 540 16.60 -9.89 39.97
CA ILE A 540 16.87 -10.05 41.40
C ILE A 540 15.68 -10.63 42.19
N ASN A 541 14.44 -10.41 41.74
CA ASN A 541 13.26 -10.91 42.45
C ASN A 541 13.09 -12.40 42.21
N HIS A 542 13.24 -12.83 40.95
CA HIS A 542 13.28 -14.25 40.62
C HIS A 542 14.45 -14.95 41.31
N THR A 543 15.65 -14.36 41.26
CA THR A 543 16.85 -14.89 41.95
C THR A 543 16.57 -15.13 43.44
N LYS A 544 15.98 -14.17 44.16
CA LYS A 544 15.65 -14.35 45.58
C LYS A 544 14.71 -15.52 45.84
N GLU A 545 13.70 -15.70 45.00
CA GLU A 545 12.73 -16.79 45.14
C GLU A 545 13.39 -18.15 44.87
N VAL A 546 14.17 -18.26 43.79
CA VAL A 546 14.92 -19.49 43.48
C VAL A 546 15.92 -19.82 44.59
N PHE A 547 16.65 -18.83 45.10
CA PHE A 547 17.58 -19.00 46.21
C PHE A 547 16.89 -19.54 47.46
N LYS A 548 15.70 -19.02 47.78
CA LYS A 548 14.90 -19.50 48.91
C LYS A 548 14.46 -20.96 48.70
N GLN A 549 13.99 -21.30 47.50
CA GLN A 549 13.53 -22.65 47.17
C GLN A 549 14.67 -23.67 47.22
N LEU A 550 15.82 -23.37 46.60
CA LEU A 550 17.00 -24.23 46.61
C LEU A 550 17.65 -24.31 48.01
N GLY A 551 17.64 -23.21 48.75
CA GLY A 551 18.10 -23.16 50.14
C GLY A 551 17.26 -24.04 51.07
N HIS A 552 15.95 -24.16 50.86
CA HIS A 552 15.10 -25.09 51.60
C HIS A 552 15.42 -26.56 51.31
N ILE A 553 15.97 -26.88 50.13
CA ILE A 553 16.43 -28.23 49.76
C ILE A 553 17.84 -28.51 50.34
N GLY A 554 18.55 -27.46 50.77
CA GLY A 554 19.88 -27.54 51.37
C GLY A 554 21.03 -27.39 50.36
N ILE A 555 20.74 -26.88 49.15
CA ILE A 555 21.72 -26.74 48.08
C ILE A 555 22.44 -25.39 48.24
N PRO A 556 23.76 -25.38 48.51
CA PRO A 556 24.54 -24.15 48.50
C PRO A 556 24.58 -23.51 47.10
N LEU A 557 24.54 -22.19 47.12
CA LEU A 557 24.69 -21.35 45.93
C LEU A 557 25.96 -20.54 46.07
N ALA A 558 26.80 -20.60 45.03
CA ALA A 558 28.06 -19.89 44.93
C ALA A 558 27.95 -18.74 43.93
N ILE A 559 28.56 -17.62 44.28
CA ILE A 559 28.74 -16.49 43.37
C ILE A 559 30.09 -16.66 42.69
N ASP A 560 30.05 -16.89 41.39
CA ASP A 560 31.23 -17.08 40.54
C ASP A 560 31.70 -15.75 39.93
N ASP A 561 32.97 -15.70 39.50
CA ASP A 561 33.65 -14.54 38.91
C ASP A 561 33.58 -13.25 39.77
N PHE A 562 33.58 -13.37 41.10
CA PHE A 562 33.29 -12.25 41.99
C PHE A 562 34.29 -11.10 41.86
N GLY A 563 33.77 -9.87 41.70
CA GLY A 563 34.56 -8.64 41.63
C GLY A 563 34.95 -8.21 40.21
N THR A 564 34.63 -9.02 39.19
CA THR A 564 34.80 -8.64 37.78
C THR A 564 33.63 -7.81 37.24
N GLY A 565 32.51 -7.73 37.98
CA GLY A 565 31.30 -6.97 37.65
C GLY A 565 31.07 -5.71 38.49
N TYR A 566 29.96 -5.01 38.22
CA TYR A 566 29.52 -3.84 39.01
C TYR A 566 28.81 -4.29 40.30
N SER A 567 29.58 -4.69 41.31
CA SER A 567 29.01 -5.11 42.59
C SER A 567 28.41 -3.91 43.34
N SER A 568 27.08 -3.82 43.39
CA SER A 568 26.41 -3.03 44.42
C SER A 568 26.28 -3.89 45.68
N MET A 569 27.11 -3.61 46.68
CA MET A 569 27.10 -4.27 48.01
C MET A 569 25.70 -4.36 48.64
N ALA A 570 24.80 -3.43 48.28
CA ALA A 570 23.41 -3.44 48.73
C ALA A 570 22.61 -4.67 48.27
N TYR A 571 22.99 -5.31 47.16
CA TYR A 571 22.29 -6.49 46.64
C TYR A 571 22.80 -7.78 47.25
N LEU A 572 24.12 -7.91 47.43
CA LEU A 572 24.74 -9.08 48.07
C LEU A 572 24.16 -9.32 49.47
N HIS A 573 23.89 -8.26 50.24
CA HIS A 573 23.28 -8.35 51.57
C HIS A 573 21.93 -9.09 51.57
N ASN A 574 21.19 -9.05 50.46
CA ASN A 574 19.83 -9.58 50.37
C ASN A 574 19.76 -10.95 49.67
N LEU A 575 20.90 -11.55 49.32
CA LEU A 575 20.97 -12.85 48.65
C LEU A 575 21.54 -13.88 49.63
N PRO A 576 20.85 -15.01 49.88
CA PRO A 576 21.32 -16.02 50.82
C PRO A 576 22.37 -16.95 50.17
N ALA A 577 23.33 -16.36 49.44
CA ALA A 577 24.49 -17.09 48.92
C ALA A 577 25.33 -17.62 50.09
N LYS A 578 26.01 -18.75 49.85
CA LYS A 578 26.85 -19.41 50.86
C LYS A 578 28.32 -19.39 50.52
N VAL A 579 28.65 -19.21 49.24
CA VAL A 579 30.01 -19.28 48.74
C VAL A 579 30.28 -18.10 47.80
N ILE A 580 31.48 -17.55 47.86
CA ILE A 580 32.02 -16.60 46.89
C ILE A 580 33.29 -17.20 46.30
N LYS A 581 33.40 -17.22 44.97
CA LYS A 581 34.61 -17.60 44.26
C LYS A 581 35.33 -16.33 43.80
N ILE A 582 36.57 -16.16 44.26
CA ILE A 582 37.43 -15.04 43.90
C ILE A 582 38.08 -15.38 42.56
N ASP A 583 37.73 -14.62 41.53
CA ASP A 583 38.20 -14.82 40.17
C ASP A 583 39.74 -14.81 40.07
N ARG A 584 40.25 -15.64 39.17
CA ARG A 584 41.68 -15.80 38.90
C ARG A 584 42.38 -14.48 38.57
N THR A 585 41.70 -13.47 38.02
CA THR A 585 42.34 -12.19 37.68
C THR A 585 42.84 -11.43 38.90
N PHE A 586 42.26 -11.68 40.08
CA PHE A 586 42.72 -11.12 41.34
C PHE A 586 43.83 -11.95 42.00
N ILE A 587 43.92 -13.24 41.69
CA ILE A 587 44.94 -14.16 42.22
C ILE A 587 46.22 -14.15 41.37
N ARG A 588 46.10 -13.94 40.06
CA ARG A 588 47.23 -13.96 39.14
C ARG A 588 48.26 -12.86 39.48
N ASP A 589 49.54 -13.25 39.57
CA ASP A 589 50.67 -12.36 39.87
C ASP A 589 50.53 -11.58 41.20
N ILE A 590 49.75 -12.12 42.14
CA ILE A 590 49.38 -11.45 43.41
C ILE A 590 50.59 -11.10 44.26
N GLU A 591 51.69 -11.83 44.14
CA GLU A 591 52.92 -11.62 44.93
C GLU A 591 53.61 -10.29 44.62
N ARG A 592 53.40 -9.73 43.42
CA ARG A 592 53.99 -8.46 42.96
C ARG A 592 53.02 -7.28 43.07
N ASN A 593 51.74 -7.55 43.29
CA ASN A 593 50.67 -6.57 43.25
C ASN A 593 50.11 -6.30 44.66
N LYS A 594 50.70 -5.36 45.41
CA LYS A 594 50.21 -4.97 46.74
C LYS A 594 48.76 -4.48 46.72
N THR A 595 48.33 -3.82 45.65
CA THR A 595 46.94 -3.39 45.48
C THR A 595 46.02 -4.60 45.32
N GLY A 596 46.42 -5.57 44.50
CA GLY A 596 45.72 -6.86 44.37
C GLY A 596 45.60 -7.58 45.71
N GLN A 597 46.67 -7.64 46.50
CA GLN A 597 46.66 -8.30 47.82
C GLN A 597 45.64 -7.65 48.76
N ALA A 598 45.59 -6.32 48.79
CA ALA A 598 44.62 -5.58 49.59
C ALA A 598 43.18 -5.81 49.11
N ILE A 599 42.95 -5.90 47.80
CA ILE A 599 41.64 -6.20 47.22
C ILE A 599 41.18 -7.61 47.62
N VAL A 600 42.01 -8.63 47.41
CA VAL A 600 41.70 -10.02 47.78
C VAL A 600 41.41 -10.11 49.28
N GLN A 601 42.22 -9.47 50.13
CA GLN A 601 41.97 -9.47 51.58
C GLN A 601 40.66 -8.79 51.96
N SER A 602 40.32 -7.68 51.29
CA SER A 602 39.03 -7.00 51.50
C SER A 602 37.85 -7.87 51.07
N MET A 603 37.98 -8.62 49.97
CA MET A 603 36.96 -9.57 49.51
C MET A 603 36.76 -10.71 50.50
N LEU A 604 37.85 -11.25 51.06
CA LEU A 604 37.79 -12.30 52.09
C LEU A 604 37.14 -11.81 53.38
N GLU A 605 37.48 -10.60 53.85
CA GLU A 605 36.83 -9.98 55.01
C GLU A 605 35.34 -9.73 54.76
N LEU A 606 34.96 -9.32 53.55
CA LEU A 606 33.56 -9.15 53.17
C LEU A 606 32.81 -10.50 53.22
N ALA A 607 33.37 -11.55 52.63
CA ALA A 607 32.77 -12.88 52.65
C ALA A 607 32.55 -13.38 54.09
N GLU A 608 33.57 -13.23 54.95
CA GLU A 608 33.50 -13.59 56.37
C GLU A 608 32.39 -12.81 57.11
N ASN A 609 32.33 -11.49 56.93
CA ASN A 609 31.32 -10.64 57.55
C ASN A 609 29.89 -10.96 57.11
N MET A 610 29.73 -11.54 55.91
CA MET A 610 28.45 -11.97 55.37
C MET A 610 28.13 -13.45 55.69
N GLY A 611 29.02 -14.15 56.39
CA GLY A 611 28.85 -15.57 56.71
C GLY A 611 28.94 -16.49 55.48
N MET A 612 29.70 -16.09 54.47
CA MET A 612 29.98 -16.85 53.26
C MET A 612 31.38 -17.48 53.33
N GLU A 613 31.53 -18.66 52.73
CA GLU A 613 32.82 -19.30 52.50
C GLU A 613 33.45 -18.73 51.22
N ALA A 614 34.78 -18.54 51.22
CA ALA A 614 35.49 -18.02 50.06
C ALA A 614 36.38 -19.11 49.43
N ILE A 615 36.31 -19.22 48.11
CA ILE A 615 37.15 -20.09 47.28
C ILE A 615 38.06 -19.20 46.44
N ALA A 616 39.37 -19.44 46.46
CA ALA A 616 40.31 -18.75 45.56
C ALA A 616 40.57 -19.56 44.30
N GLU A 617 40.34 -18.97 43.14
CA GLU A 617 40.51 -19.64 41.85
C GLU A 617 41.82 -19.28 41.14
N GLY A 618 42.22 -20.13 40.19
CA GLY A 618 43.35 -19.87 39.32
C GLY A 618 44.70 -19.86 40.04
N ILE A 619 44.86 -20.65 41.10
CA ILE A 619 46.16 -20.84 41.76
C ILE A 619 47.08 -21.66 40.84
N GLU A 620 48.06 -21.01 40.22
CA GLU A 620 48.96 -21.62 39.23
C GLU A 620 50.40 -21.72 39.73
N THR A 621 50.81 -20.89 40.69
CA THR A 621 52.17 -20.86 41.22
C THR A 621 52.23 -21.12 42.73
N ASN A 622 53.37 -21.64 43.20
CA ASN A 622 53.61 -21.83 44.64
C ASN A 622 53.55 -20.51 45.43
N GLN A 623 53.81 -19.37 44.78
CA GLN A 623 53.77 -18.04 45.40
C GLN A 623 52.33 -17.61 45.64
N GLU A 624 51.46 -17.76 44.64
CA GLU A 624 50.01 -17.54 44.76
C GLU A 624 49.41 -18.45 45.83
N HIS A 625 49.76 -19.74 45.80
CA HIS A 625 49.33 -20.71 46.81
C HIS A 625 49.77 -20.31 48.23
N GLY A 626 51.03 -19.91 48.40
CA GLY A 626 51.56 -19.43 49.67
C GLY A 626 50.87 -18.18 50.18
N PHE A 627 50.54 -17.24 49.29
CA PHE A 627 49.76 -16.06 49.63
C PHE A 627 48.36 -16.44 50.10
N VAL A 628 47.59 -17.19 49.29
CA VAL A 628 46.21 -17.58 49.63
C VAL A 628 46.17 -18.37 50.95
N ARG A 629 47.09 -19.32 51.15
CA ARG A 629 47.21 -20.10 52.41
C ARG A 629 47.57 -19.24 53.63
N SER A 630 48.21 -18.08 53.43
CA SER A 630 48.49 -17.12 54.51
C SER A 630 47.29 -16.24 54.89
N THR A 631 46.24 -16.24 54.07
CA THR A 631 44.99 -15.52 54.34
C THR A 631 43.99 -16.41 55.08
N LYS A 632 42.80 -15.88 55.38
CA LYS A 632 41.67 -16.66 55.92
C LYS A 632 40.95 -17.52 54.88
N CYS A 633 41.36 -17.49 53.61
CA CYS A 633 40.77 -18.31 52.56
C CYS A 633 41.09 -19.79 52.82
N ARG A 634 40.04 -20.61 52.98
CA ARG A 634 40.19 -22.02 53.33
C ARG A 634 40.29 -22.92 52.11
N ILE A 635 39.57 -22.59 51.05
CA ILE A 635 39.43 -23.44 49.87
C ILE A 635 40.16 -22.79 48.69
N GLY A 636 40.93 -23.57 47.95
CA GLY A 636 41.59 -23.12 46.73
C GLY A 636 41.45 -24.12 45.59
N GLN A 637 41.45 -23.58 44.38
CA GLN A 637 41.38 -24.32 43.12
C GLN A 637 42.33 -23.68 42.10
N GLY A 638 42.96 -24.50 41.26
CA GLY A 638 43.86 -24.01 40.23
C GLY A 638 44.77 -25.10 39.67
N TYR A 639 45.51 -24.78 38.61
CA TYR A 639 46.33 -25.77 37.91
C TYR A 639 47.50 -26.30 38.74
N LEU A 640 47.96 -25.57 39.76
CA LEU A 640 48.95 -26.08 40.71
C LEU A 640 48.38 -27.22 41.57
N LEU A 641 47.11 -27.09 41.97
CA LEU A 641 46.40 -28.01 42.88
C LEU A 641 45.76 -29.18 42.14
N GLY A 642 45.47 -28.99 40.86
CA GLY A 642 44.93 -30.02 39.99
C GLY A 642 44.32 -29.41 38.74
N ARG A 643 44.72 -29.91 37.58
CA ARG A 643 44.06 -29.56 36.32
C ARG A 643 42.70 -30.28 36.23
N PRO A 644 41.74 -29.75 35.47
CA PRO A 644 40.52 -30.48 35.15
C PRO A 644 40.86 -31.86 34.56
N MET A 645 40.30 -32.92 35.12
CA MET A 645 40.67 -34.30 34.83
C MET A 645 39.45 -35.18 34.56
N THR A 646 39.64 -36.35 33.95
CA THR A 646 38.51 -37.26 33.69
C THR A 646 37.99 -37.88 34.99
N ALA A 647 36.80 -38.48 34.94
CA ALA A 647 36.21 -39.18 36.09
C ALA A 647 37.15 -40.28 36.66
N GLU A 648 37.87 -40.99 35.79
CA GLU A 648 38.81 -42.05 36.18
C GLU A 648 40.05 -41.49 36.90
N GLN A 649 40.55 -40.34 36.43
CA GLN A 649 41.68 -39.66 37.06
C GLN A 649 41.27 -39.10 38.43
N ALA A 650 40.10 -38.46 38.52
CA ALA A 650 39.56 -37.95 39.78
C ALA A 650 39.27 -39.09 40.78
N HIS A 651 38.76 -40.22 40.31
CA HIS A 651 38.61 -41.43 41.13
C HIS A 651 39.96 -41.88 41.70
N SER A 652 40.98 -41.99 40.86
CA SER A 652 42.32 -42.43 41.27
C SER A 652 42.91 -41.49 42.34
N LEU A 653 42.71 -40.18 42.17
CA LEU A 653 43.12 -39.16 43.12
C LEU A 653 42.39 -39.29 44.48
N LEU A 654 41.09 -39.60 44.45
CA LEU A 654 40.28 -39.81 45.66
C LEU A 654 40.71 -41.06 46.43
N ILE A 655 41.08 -42.14 45.75
CA ILE A 655 41.62 -43.34 46.40
C ILE A 655 42.94 -43.03 47.09
N SER A 656 43.89 -42.37 46.41
CA SER A 656 45.20 -42.07 47.01
C SER A 656 45.08 -41.22 48.28
N GLN A 657 44.13 -40.28 48.31
CA GLN A 657 43.82 -39.45 49.48
C GLN A 657 43.25 -40.26 50.66
N GLN A 658 42.43 -41.27 50.38
CA GLN A 658 41.92 -42.16 51.43
C GLN A 658 43.04 -43.03 52.02
N ASP A 659 43.94 -43.56 51.19
CA ASP A 659 45.05 -44.42 51.64
C ASP A 659 46.10 -43.64 52.48
N GLU A 660 46.41 -42.40 52.13
CA GLU A 660 47.29 -41.53 52.94
C GLU A 660 46.67 -41.22 54.32
N ASN A 661 45.35 -41.02 54.40
CA ASN A 661 44.64 -40.82 55.67
C ASN A 661 44.54 -42.10 56.53
N VAL A 662 44.58 -43.29 55.93
CA VAL A 662 44.54 -44.59 56.64
C VAL A 662 45.90 -44.95 57.26
N THR A 663 47.01 -44.39 56.77
CA THR A 663 48.37 -44.71 57.24
C THR A 663 48.73 -44.05 58.60
N LEU A 664 47.82 -43.26 59.20
CA LEU A 664 48.02 -42.55 60.47
C LEU A 664 47.27 -43.15 61.69
N MET A 665 46.98 -44.45 61.71
CA MET A 665 46.57 -45.15 62.95
C MET A 665 47.78 -45.79 63.64
N PRO A 666 48.13 -45.43 64.90
CA PRO A 666 49.18 -46.13 65.64
C PRO A 666 48.69 -47.54 66.03
N PRO A 667 49.61 -48.51 66.22
CA PRO A 667 49.23 -49.83 66.69
C PRO A 667 48.64 -49.72 68.10
N ARG A 668 47.50 -50.37 68.32
CA ARG A 668 47.01 -50.63 69.68
C ARG A 668 48.03 -51.49 70.41
N GLU A 669 48.56 -50.96 71.51
CA GLU A 669 49.38 -51.70 72.46
C GLU A 669 48.63 -52.91 73.02
N GLN A 670 49.27 -54.08 72.94
CA GLN A 670 49.53 -54.95 74.09
C GLN A 670 50.95 -55.49 74.00
#